data_AF-A0A4R7VGQ2-F1
#
_entry.id   AF-A0A4R7VGQ2-F1
#
_cell.length_a   1.000
_cell.length_b   1.000
_cell.length_c   1.000
_cell.angle_alpha   90.00
_cell.angle_beta   90.00
_cell.angle_gamma   90.00
#
_symmetry.space_group_name_H-M   'P 1'
#
loop_
_entity.id
_entity.type
_entity.pdbx_description
1 polymer ?
#
loop_
_entity_poly.entity_id
_entity_poly.type
_entity_poly.pdbx_seq_one_letter_code
_entity_poly.pdbx_strand_id
1 'polypeptide(L)'
;MSPKLPAKGTLTSNTPTRATQSSSSNPRTPNNPQTVVASSSTSRPGETSGTPVRTDLQPRVTVSRSPTGAAMVSKSARRPLEDYWICADVRLPAADTQGFRIVKGRRYVDVPDGHSVLVAIDPDMGLYRATLTSERDPSGPVLQLDPQSKIWRPLPASGETLLLRSADDLNAELDGHTKMMDESAALARELQSAWYALNGQEGERTAIVKYEVQYHRHLAAVDKCLDFYLREQISLLLYQGITTYEADLFKIQLRRFETLCRIMRAGDRRKLIDMPPRTQVTPEQHRSNAGYLKGKLALLRKRQIIADELLHKSQYNQNVFSEWGYDPMEIHKDTADWMQSKCQVLAAEQRVSSPLYLSLSFSETTLAFLDVDAIPLEARIPVLSDLLEQCTSIKNSFEHLETPSGSVHASYRQEIVDAISSFENTLEDRLALYHRDLESVPLLPSSDQSIDFDFIPAQRANEPESLPTRMFRSKHNGVHKIRLGRPRRGAADEELMDVMHPHKPAEILQTYERREGEWHRRVATPKKSLSKLTTEAEQHLAMSDQYLREAWQKEAAKHNASGIVDELVTKAIVLDDLIPQIEKAPNPSAINVGPVVQRLRQDSQRLRNDAEAIRIRLFKDKSYLSADRVVHLISLDELRVKRIQRRQPLGKGANKEFLDTYLLSDRHTGERLWEAHFHYPEAGTPARDFNDRGGHLKTLDQARKGVSSQRRDEQAGRPHVAIWRLTLDRKTAQKIFDLAS
;
A
#
# COMPACT_ATOMS: atom_id res chain seq x y z
N MET A 1 6.10 -3.56 -4.13
CA MET A 1 5.48 -4.82 -3.66
C MET A 1 4.65 -4.49 -2.45
N SER A 2 3.40 -4.14 -2.68
CA SER A 2 2.49 -3.60 -1.67
C SER A 2 1.96 -4.74 -0.79
N PRO A 3 2.00 -4.63 0.55
CA PRO A 3 1.71 -5.78 1.41
C PRO A 3 0.20 -6.04 1.56
N LYS A 4 -0.19 -7.31 1.65
CA LYS A 4 -1.59 -7.75 1.70
C LYS A 4 -2.20 -7.73 3.12
N LEU A 5 -3.53 -7.78 3.16
CA LEU A 5 -4.34 -7.75 4.38
C LEU A 5 -4.26 -9.04 5.19
N PRO A 6 -4.45 -8.96 6.54
CA PRO A 6 -4.91 -10.07 7.35
C PRO A 6 -6.17 -10.75 6.81
N ALA A 7 -6.26 -12.07 6.98
CA ALA A 7 -7.50 -12.81 6.73
C ALA A 7 -8.63 -12.29 7.65
N LYS A 8 -9.86 -12.20 7.12
CA LYS A 8 -11.02 -11.60 7.82
C LYS A 8 -11.32 -12.31 9.15
N GLY A 9 -10.98 -11.66 10.27
CA GLY A 9 -11.60 -11.92 11.56
C GLY A 9 -13.08 -11.57 11.53
N THR A 10 -13.90 -12.30 12.30
CA THR A 10 -15.35 -12.06 12.35
C THR A 10 -15.64 -10.72 13.02
N LEU A 11 -16.22 -9.77 12.28
CA LEU A 11 -16.59 -8.46 12.80
C LEU A 11 -17.75 -8.56 13.80
N THR A 12 -17.44 -8.57 15.09
CA THR A 12 -18.41 -8.23 16.14
C THR A 12 -18.57 -6.71 16.20
N SER A 13 -19.76 -6.21 15.90
CA SER A 13 -20.04 -4.78 15.84
C SER A 13 -20.17 -4.16 17.25
N ASN A 14 -19.05 -3.78 17.85
CA ASN A 14 -19.03 -3.00 19.08
C ASN A 14 -19.25 -1.51 18.77
N THR A 15 -20.52 -1.09 18.77
CA THR A 15 -20.92 0.32 18.63
C THR A 15 -20.34 1.17 19.78
N PRO A 16 -19.68 2.31 19.51
CA PRO A 16 -19.18 3.18 20.57
C PRO A 16 -20.32 3.79 21.41
N THR A 17 -20.38 3.45 22.70
CA THR A 17 -21.44 3.92 23.60
C THR A 17 -21.26 5.41 23.94
N ARG A 18 -22.25 6.23 23.57
CA ARG A 18 -22.33 7.65 23.94
C ARG A 18 -22.44 7.81 25.47
N ALA A 19 -21.44 8.44 26.09
CA ALA A 19 -21.43 8.65 27.53
C ALA A 19 -22.50 9.66 27.99
N THR A 20 -23.42 9.24 28.86
CA THR A 20 -24.29 10.16 29.62
C THR A 20 -24.67 9.58 30.99
N GLN A 21 -24.15 10.22 32.04
CA GLN A 21 -24.67 10.41 33.41
C GLN A 21 -25.36 9.27 34.19
N SER A 22 -25.02 9.21 35.49
CA SER A 22 -25.48 8.22 36.46
C SER A 22 -26.78 8.60 37.18
N SER A 23 -27.61 7.59 37.47
CA SER A 23 -28.51 7.54 38.63
C SER A 23 -28.64 6.09 39.12
N SER A 24 -29.21 5.86 40.31
CA SER A 24 -28.85 4.73 41.16
C SER A 24 -29.98 3.76 41.53
N SER A 25 -29.56 2.58 42.05
CA SER A 25 -30.24 1.69 43.01
C SER A 25 -30.80 0.32 42.55
N ASN A 26 -29.89 -0.66 42.58
CA ASN A 26 -30.02 -1.97 43.26
C ASN A 26 -31.03 -3.06 42.79
N PRO A 27 -30.81 -4.35 43.18
CA PRO A 27 -31.00 -5.46 42.23
C PRO A 27 -32.04 -6.52 42.64
N ARG A 28 -32.31 -7.44 41.70
CA ARG A 28 -32.73 -8.83 41.98
C ARG A 28 -32.31 -9.81 40.88
N THR A 29 -31.81 -10.96 41.31
CA THR A 29 -31.51 -12.19 40.55
C THR A 29 -32.46 -13.31 41.05
N PRO A 30 -32.36 -14.58 40.61
CA PRO A 30 -31.98 -15.16 39.30
C PRO A 30 -33.10 -16.09 38.73
N ASN A 31 -32.91 -16.70 37.55
CA ASN A 31 -32.93 -18.18 37.47
C ASN A 31 -32.29 -18.80 36.20
N ASN A 32 -32.03 -20.10 36.31
CA ASN A 32 -31.13 -20.94 35.49
C ASN A 32 -31.68 -21.41 34.11
N PRO A 33 -30.83 -22.01 33.23
CA PRO A 33 -31.17 -22.47 31.89
C PRO A 33 -31.52 -23.97 31.81
N GLN A 34 -31.77 -24.48 30.60
CA GLN A 34 -31.63 -25.91 30.27
C GLN A 34 -30.87 -26.12 28.95
N THR A 35 -30.09 -27.23 28.92
CA THR A 35 -29.22 -27.62 27.80
C THR A 35 -29.37 -29.11 27.53
N VAL A 36 -29.81 -29.50 26.32
CA VAL A 36 -29.73 -30.86 25.77
C VAL A 36 -29.46 -30.67 24.27
N VAL A 37 -28.23 -30.84 23.77
CA VAL A 37 -27.48 -32.09 23.52
C VAL A 37 -28.09 -32.93 22.39
N ALA A 38 -27.24 -33.27 21.42
CA ALA A 38 -27.59 -33.84 20.11
C ALA A 38 -27.92 -35.35 20.15
N SER A 39 -28.48 -35.85 19.03
CA SER A 39 -28.04 -37.12 18.43
C SER A 39 -28.44 -37.25 16.95
N SER A 40 -27.78 -38.16 16.24
CA SER A 40 -27.72 -38.23 14.77
C SER A 40 -28.62 -39.28 14.14
N SER A 41 -28.93 -39.10 12.84
CA SER A 41 -29.10 -40.14 11.79
C SER A 41 -30.11 -41.29 11.95
N THR A 42 -30.90 -41.57 10.88
CA THR A 42 -30.76 -42.78 10.02
C THR A 42 -31.70 -42.72 8.78
N SER A 43 -31.34 -43.47 7.74
CA SER A 43 -31.75 -43.43 6.32
C SER A 43 -33.11 -44.04 5.90
N ARG A 44 -33.49 -43.76 4.62
CA ARG A 44 -34.47 -44.46 3.74
C ARG A 44 -35.97 -44.23 4.07
N PRO A 45 -36.95 -44.48 3.16
CA PRO A 45 -37.06 -45.54 2.13
C PRO A 45 -37.11 -45.04 0.66
N GLY A 46 -37.68 -45.83 -0.27
CA GLY A 46 -37.94 -45.48 -1.68
C GLY A 46 -38.87 -46.48 -2.39
N GLU A 47 -39.16 -46.24 -3.69
CA GLU A 47 -39.95 -47.10 -4.62
C GLU A 47 -41.49 -47.19 -4.32
N THR A 48 -42.44 -47.33 -5.28
CA THR A 48 -42.35 -47.49 -6.76
C THR A 48 -43.64 -47.02 -7.50
N SER A 49 -43.49 -46.71 -8.80
CA SER A 49 -44.44 -46.93 -9.94
C SER A 49 -45.80 -46.20 -10.07
N GLY A 50 -46.04 -45.67 -11.29
CA GLY A 50 -47.36 -45.24 -11.82
C GLY A 50 -47.27 -44.54 -13.19
N THR A 51 -47.94 -45.06 -14.23
CA THR A 51 -48.03 -44.54 -15.63
C THR A 51 -49.28 -45.18 -16.31
N PRO A 52 -49.74 -44.85 -17.55
CA PRO A 52 -49.14 -44.08 -18.66
C PRO A 52 -50.10 -43.06 -19.37
N VAL A 53 -49.84 -42.74 -20.66
CA VAL A 53 -50.73 -42.10 -21.69
C VAL A 53 -50.74 -40.53 -21.66
N ARG A 54 -50.47 -39.77 -22.76
CA ARG A 54 -50.13 -40.05 -24.19
C ARG A 54 -49.38 -38.85 -24.85
N THR A 55 -48.61 -39.09 -25.92
CA THR A 55 -48.30 -38.24 -27.14
C THR A 55 -48.27 -36.69 -27.03
N ASP A 56 -47.34 -35.93 -27.64
CA ASP A 56 -46.28 -36.16 -28.65
C ASP A 56 -45.35 -34.89 -28.69
N LEU A 57 -44.41 -34.58 -29.59
CA LEU A 57 -43.90 -35.13 -30.87
C LEU A 57 -42.45 -34.62 -31.10
N GLN A 58 -41.49 -35.44 -31.58
CA GLN A 58 -40.20 -34.97 -32.14
C GLN A 58 -39.63 -35.91 -33.23
N PRO A 59 -38.83 -35.40 -34.19
CA PRO A 59 -38.36 -36.18 -35.35
C PRO A 59 -37.19 -37.12 -35.06
N ARG A 60 -37.23 -38.30 -35.69
CA ARG A 60 -36.25 -39.39 -35.54
C ARG A 60 -35.08 -39.25 -36.54
N VAL A 61 -33.89 -38.88 -36.06
CA VAL A 61 -32.64 -39.04 -36.82
C VAL A 61 -32.10 -40.46 -36.62
N THR A 62 -31.88 -41.19 -37.72
CA THR A 62 -31.41 -42.59 -37.66
C THR A 62 -29.89 -42.64 -37.76
N VAL A 63 -29.22 -43.13 -36.70
CA VAL A 63 -27.77 -43.36 -36.70
C VAL A 63 -27.47 -44.80 -37.14
N SER A 64 -27.01 -44.97 -38.38
CA SER A 64 -26.44 -46.22 -38.87
C SER A 64 -24.98 -46.36 -38.42
N ARG A 65 -24.64 -47.48 -37.76
CA ARG A 65 -23.24 -47.84 -37.44
C ARG A 65 -22.56 -48.50 -38.64
N SER A 66 -21.41 -47.97 -39.04
CA SER A 66 -20.48 -48.62 -39.98
C SER A 66 -19.34 -49.31 -39.21
N PRO A 67 -19.13 -50.63 -39.32
CA PRO A 67 -18.18 -51.37 -38.47
C PRO A 67 -16.84 -51.71 -39.17
N THR A 68 -15.95 -50.73 -39.29
CA THR A 68 -14.50 -50.96 -39.50
C THR A 68 -13.74 -49.74 -38.97
N GLY A 69 -12.58 -49.86 -38.31
CA GLY A 69 -11.77 -51.05 -38.02
C GLY A 69 -10.33 -50.81 -38.47
N ALA A 70 -9.43 -50.53 -37.52
CA ALA A 70 -8.01 -50.23 -37.74
C ALA A 70 -7.69 -49.01 -38.63
N ALA A 71 -7.84 -47.81 -38.08
CA ALA A 71 -7.11 -46.61 -38.53
C ALA A 71 -6.48 -45.93 -37.31
N MET A 72 -5.15 -45.78 -37.36
CA MET A 72 -4.22 -45.36 -36.31
C MET A 72 -4.76 -44.40 -35.23
N VAL A 73 -4.55 -44.76 -33.96
CA VAL A 73 -4.41 -43.77 -32.88
C VAL A 73 -3.10 -43.03 -33.12
N SER A 74 -3.15 -41.93 -33.88
CA SER A 74 -2.05 -40.97 -33.89
C SER A 74 -1.88 -40.43 -32.47
N LYS A 75 -0.67 -40.49 -31.93
CA LYS A 75 -0.29 -39.61 -30.82
C LYS A 75 -0.59 -38.19 -31.30
N SER A 76 -1.51 -37.49 -30.62
CA SER A 76 -1.83 -36.11 -30.95
C SER A 76 -0.53 -35.32 -31.02
N ALA A 77 -0.32 -34.61 -32.13
CA ALA A 77 0.87 -33.80 -32.32
C ALA A 77 0.93 -32.80 -31.17
N ARG A 78 1.89 -32.98 -30.25
CA ARG A 78 2.05 -32.14 -29.08
C ARG A 78 2.29 -30.71 -29.57
N ARG A 79 1.33 -29.82 -29.33
CA ARG A 79 1.46 -28.41 -29.67
C ARG A 79 2.74 -27.84 -29.04
N PRO A 80 3.47 -26.96 -29.75
CA PRO A 80 4.67 -26.32 -29.22
C PRO A 80 4.32 -25.39 -28.06
N LEU A 81 5.31 -24.79 -27.39
CA LEU A 81 5.06 -23.93 -26.23
C LEU A 81 4.32 -22.65 -26.61
N GLU A 82 4.59 -22.17 -27.82
CA GLU A 82 4.05 -20.94 -28.42
C GLU A 82 2.51 -20.94 -28.47
N ASP A 83 1.89 -22.09 -28.69
CA ASP A 83 0.42 -22.27 -28.69
C ASP A 83 -0.21 -22.01 -27.30
N TYR A 84 0.58 -21.98 -26.22
CA TYR A 84 0.13 -21.78 -24.83
C TYR A 84 0.47 -20.40 -24.27
N TRP A 85 1.11 -19.53 -25.05
CA TRP A 85 1.43 -18.16 -24.63
C TRP A 85 0.15 -17.40 -24.29
N ILE A 86 0.05 -16.91 -23.05
CA ILE A 86 -1.04 -16.00 -22.68
C ILE A 86 -0.77 -14.63 -23.34
N CYS A 87 -1.84 -13.89 -23.64
CA CYS A 87 -1.68 -12.54 -24.17
C CYS A 87 -1.04 -11.63 -23.10
N ALA A 88 -0.14 -10.75 -23.53
CA ALA A 88 0.63 -9.87 -22.65
C ALA A 88 -0.22 -8.77 -21.95
N ASP A 89 -1.52 -8.70 -22.26
CA ASP A 89 -2.49 -7.86 -21.52
C ASP A 89 -2.88 -8.47 -20.15
N VAL A 90 -2.62 -9.76 -19.92
CA VAL A 90 -2.88 -10.45 -18.66
C VAL A 90 -1.86 -10.01 -17.60
N ARG A 91 -2.21 -8.98 -16.82
CA ARG A 91 -1.44 -8.54 -15.64
C ARG A 91 -1.38 -9.66 -14.57
N LEU A 92 -0.30 -10.44 -14.59
CA LEU A 92 0.04 -11.38 -13.55
C LEU A 92 0.74 -10.69 -12.36
N PRO A 93 0.56 -11.17 -11.11
CA PRO A 93 1.36 -10.73 -9.96
C PRO A 93 2.84 -11.16 -10.13
N ALA A 94 3.71 -10.70 -9.24
CA ALA A 94 5.08 -11.22 -9.15
C ALA A 94 5.08 -12.74 -8.90
N ALA A 95 6.16 -13.40 -9.34
CA ALA A 95 6.35 -14.83 -9.17
C ALA A 95 6.82 -15.18 -7.74
N ASP A 96 6.45 -16.38 -7.28
CA ASP A 96 6.96 -16.98 -6.04
C ASP A 96 8.39 -17.54 -6.20
N THR A 97 8.95 -18.08 -5.11
CA THR A 97 10.26 -18.77 -5.09
C THR A 97 10.41 -19.94 -6.07
N GLN A 98 9.29 -20.49 -6.57
CA GLN A 98 9.23 -21.54 -7.61
C GLN A 98 8.95 -20.98 -9.02
N GLY A 99 8.85 -19.66 -9.19
CA GLY A 99 8.51 -19.03 -10.47
C GLY A 99 7.01 -19.02 -10.81
N PHE A 100 6.11 -19.40 -9.89
CA PHE A 100 4.66 -19.37 -10.10
C PHE A 100 4.07 -17.99 -9.82
N ARG A 101 3.25 -17.49 -10.75
CA ARG A 101 2.39 -16.32 -10.59
C ARG A 101 0.95 -16.80 -10.41
N ILE A 102 0.37 -16.63 -9.22
CA ILE A 102 -0.93 -17.24 -8.87
C ILE A 102 -2.08 -16.23 -9.02
N VAL A 103 -3.07 -16.54 -9.88
CA VAL A 103 -4.27 -15.71 -10.09
C VAL A 103 -5.53 -16.55 -10.01
N LYS A 104 -6.42 -16.24 -9.05
CA LYS A 104 -7.70 -16.96 -8.83
C LYS A 104 -7.53 -18.50 -8.77
N GLY A 105 -6.48 -18.96 -8.08
CA GLY A 105 -6.14 -20.39 -7.95
C GLY A 105 -5.43 -21.03 -9.15
N ARG A 106 -5.26 -20.32 -10.26
CA ARG A 106 -4.50 -20.78 -11.44
C ARG A 106 -3.02 -20.41 -11.28
N ARG A 107 -2.12 -21.36 -11.56
CA ARG A 107 -0.66 -21.17 -11.60
C ARG A 107 -0.23 -20.78 -13.01
N TYR A 108 0.42 -19.64 -13.17
CA TYR A 108 1.09 -19.23 -14.40
C TYR A 108 2.61 -19.22 -14.18
N VAL A 109 3.40 -19.36 -15.24
CA VAL A 109 4.86 -19.29 -15.17
C VAL A 109 5.41 -18.43 -16.29
N ASP A 110 6.55 -17.79 -16.05
CA ASP A 110 7.29 -17.08 -17.10
C ASP A 110 8.18 -18.07 -17.86
N VAL A 111 8.24 -17.91 -19.18
CA VAL A 111 9.05 -18.71 -20.10
C VAL A 111 10.00 -17.77 -20.86
N PRO A 112 10.89 -18.26 -21.75
CA PRO A 112 11.80 -17.39 -22.49
C PRO A 112 11.12 -16.28 -23.30
N ASP A 113 11.92 -15.30 -23.70
CA ASP A 113 11.54 -14.19 -24.58
C ASP A 113 10.43 -13.26 -24.04
N GLY A 114 10.13 -13.35 -22.74
CA GLY A 114 9.21 -12.47 -22.02
C GLY A 114 7.74 -12.92 -22.05
N HIS A 115 7.47 -14.14 -22.52
CA HIS A 115 6.14 -14.74 -22.51
C HIS A 115 5.84 -15.40 -21.15
N SER A 116 4.55 -15.58 -20.86
CA SER A 116 4.08 -16.41 -19.74
C SER A 116 3.06 -17.44 -20.24
N VAL A 117 2.95 -18.58 -19.56
CA VAL A 117 1.98 -19.65 -19.88
C VAL A 117 1.20 -20.07 -18.64
N LEU A 118 -0.02 -20.57 -18.85
CA LEU A 118 -0.79 -21.25 -17.80
C LEU A 118 -0.26 -22.69 -17.65
N VAL A 119 -0.09 -23.16 -16.40
CA VAL A 119 0.30 -24.54 -16.11
C VAL A 119 -0.71 -25.25 -15.21
N ALA A 120 -0.88 -26.53 -15.46
CA ALA A 120 -1.54 -27.47 -14.56
C ALA A 120 -0.63 -28.67 -14.29
N ILE A 121 -1.02 -29.48 -13.31
CA ILE A 121 -0.34 -30.74 -13.00
C ILE A 121 -0.88 -31.80 -13.97
N ASP A 122 0.03 -32.50 -14.64
CA ASP A 122 -0.27 -33.68 -15.43
C ASP A 122 -0.76 -34.82 -14.49
N PRO A 123 -1.97 -35.38 -14.68
CA PRO A 123 -2.50 -36.41 -13.80
C PRO A 123 -1.79 -37.77 -13.94
N ASP A 124 -1.14 -38.04 -15.08
CA ASP A 124 -0.42 -39.30 -15.34
C ASP A 124 1.03 -39.23 -14.84
N MET A 125 1.64 -38.04 -14.87
CA MET A 125 3.08 -37.83 -14.55
C MET A 125 3.36 -37.07 -13.25
N GLY A 126 2.39 -36.36 -12.68
CA GLY A 126 2.58 -35.49 -11.50
C GLY A 126 3.42 -34.23 -11.75
N LEU A 127 3.81 -33.95 -13.00
CA LEU A 127 4.67 -32.85 -13.40
C LEU A 127 3.88 -31.65 -13.94
N TYR A 128 4.48 -30.46 -13.91
CA TYR A 128 3.86 -29.24 -14.44
C TYR A 128 3.91 -29.19 -15.98
N ARG A 129 2.73 -29.06 -16.59
CA ARG A 129 2.54 -29.04 -18.06
C ARG A 129 1.78 -27.79 -18.47
N ALA A 130 2.17 -27.19 -19.60
CA ALA A 130 1.46 -26.06 -20.19
C ALA A 130 0.03 -26.48 -20.62
N THR A 131 -0.94 -25.59 -20.45
CA THR A 131 -2.37 -25.88 -20.68
C THR A 131 -3.16 -24.63 -21.07
N LEU A 132 -4.23 -24.79 -21.85
CA LEU A 132 -5.14 -23.70 -22.18
C LEU A 132 -6.25 -23.55 -21.14
N THR A 133 -6.82 -22.34 -21.01
CA THR A 133 -7.95 -22.08 -20.09
C THR A 133 -9.24 -22.82 -20.44
N SER A 134 -9.31 -23.40 -21.65
CA SER A 134 -10.37 -24.23 -22.19
C SER A 134 -10.07 -25.74 -22.15
N GLU A 135 -8.86 -26.14 -21.77
CA GLU A 135 -8.48 -27.54 -21.65
C GLU A 135 -8.87 -28.09 -20.27
N ARG A 136 -9.43 -29.30 -20.25
CA ARG A 136 -9.75 -30.04 -19.03
C ARG A 136 -8.49 -30.69 -18.45
N ASP A 137 -7.74 -31.32 -19.33
CA ASP A 137 -6.54 -32.11 -19.05
C ASP A 137 -5.39 -31.48 -19.87
N PRO A 138 -4.21 -31.21 -19.27
CA PRO A 138 -3.20 -30.36 -19.90
C PRO A 138 -2.55 -31.03 -21.12
N SER A 139 -2.48 -30.33 -22.27
CA SER A 139 -2.01 -30.95 -23.53
C SER A 139 -0.65 -30.45 -24.06
N GLY A 140 -0.05 -29.44 -23.43
CA GLY A 140 1.21 -28.82 -23.87
C GLY A 140 2.50 -29.55 -23.48
N PRO A 141 3.68 -28.93 -23.67
CA PRO A 141 4.95 -29.45 -23.16
C PRO A 141 4.98 -29.48 -21.63
N VAL A 142 5.71 -30.46 -21.07
CA VAL A 142 6.10 -30.47 -19.65
C VAL A 142 7.22 -29.44 -19.47
N LEU A 143 7.16 -28.67 -18.38
CA LEU A 143 8.11 -27.59 -18.11
C LEU A 143 8.96 -27.89 -16.87
N GLN A 144 10.20 -27.39 -16.88
CA GLN A 144 11.13 -27.40 -15.75
C GLN A 144 11.46 -25.97 -15.33
N LEU A 145 11.47 -25.70 -14.03
CA LEU A 145 12.04 -24.46 -13.47
C LEU A 145 13.57 -24.44 -13.66
N ASP A 146 14.10 -23.40 -14.30
CA ASP A 146 15.51 -23.03 -14.15
C ASP A 146 15.70 -22.40 -12.76
N PRO A 147 16.43 -23.04 -11.82
CA PRO A 147 16.53 -22.54 -10.46
C PRO A 147 17.35 -21.24 -10.35
N GLN A 148 18.14 -20.87 -11.36
CA GLN A 148 18.94 -19.65 -11.38
C GLN A 148 18.16 -18.47 -11.98
N SER A 149 17.61 -18.62 -13.18
CA SER A 149 16.87 -17.52 -13.84
C SER A 149 15.41 -17.40 -13.39
N LYS A 150 14.86 -18.43 -12.73
CA LYS A 150 13.43 -18.61 -12.38
C LYS A 150 12.49 -18.67 -13.59
N ILE A 151 13.04 -18.81 -14.80
CA ILE A 151 12.29 -19.00 -16.05
C ILE A 151 12.00 -20.50 -16.23
N TRP A 152 10.77 -20.84 -16.60
CA TRP A 152 10.39 -22.21 -16.91
C TRP A 152 10.67 -22.54 -18.38
N ARG A 153 11.26 -23.72 -18.64
CA ARG A 153 11.68 -24.17 -19.98
C ARG A 153 11.02 -25.50 -20.34
N PRO A 154 10.68 -25.75 -21.62
CA PRO A 154 10.29 -27.09 -22.07
C PRO A 154 11.37 -28.12 -21.77
N LEU A 155 10.95 -29.28 -21.29
CA LEU A 155 11.81 -30.46 -21.26
C LEU A 155 12.03 -30.97 -22.70
N PRO A 156 13.24 -31.45 -23.04
CA PRO A 156 13.56 -31.88 -24.40
C PRO A 156 12.65 -33.02 -24.85
N ALA A 157 12.29 -32.99 -26.13
CA ALA A 157 11.24 -33.85 -26.68
C ALA A 157 11.72 -35.31 -26.86
N SER A 158 11.49 -36.14 -25.83
CA SER A 158 11.46 -37.62 -25.88
C SER A 158 12.48 -38.27 -26.83
N GLY A 159 13.77 -38.14 -26.49
CA GLY A 159 14.89 -38.74 -27.22
C GLY A 159 16.21 -38.62 -26.46
N GLU A 160 16.41 -37.48 -25.79
CA GLU A 160 17.39 -37.33 -24.73
C GLU A 160 16.87 -37.99 -23.44
N THR A 161 17.72 -38.78 -22.78
CA THR A 161 17.42 -39.36 -21.47
C THR A 161 17.41 -38.24 -20.43
N LEU A 162 16.26 -38.02 -19.76
CA LEU A 162 16.24 -37.19 -18.56
C LEU A 162 17.21 -37.79 -17.55
N LEU A 163 18.22 -37.02 -17.13
CA LEU A 163 19.22 -37.43 -16.13
C LEU A 163 18.63 -37.40 -14.72
N LEU A 164 17.60 -38.23 -14.51
CA LEU A 164 17.00 -38.51 -13.22
C LEU A 164 18.04 -39.24 -12.37
N ARG A 165 18.38 -38.66 -11.22
CA ARG A 165 19.24 -39.29 -10.21
C ARG A 165 18.50 -40.44 -9.53
N SER A 166 19.24 -41.38 -8.95
CA SER A 166 18.59 -42.45 -8.18
C SER A 166 17.92 -41.89 -6.92
N ALA A 167 16.89 -42.59 -6.42
CA ALA A 167 16.26 -42.27 -5.16
C ALA A 167 17.29 -42.23 -4.01
N ASP A 168 18.25 -43.15 -4.01
CA ASP A 168 19.28 -43.26 -2.98
C ASP A 168 20.26 -42.07 -3.00
N ASP A 169 20.68 -41.61 -4.19
CA ASP A 169 21.52 -40.40 -4.34
C ASP A 169 20.80 -39.14 -3.84
N LEU A 170 19.50 -39.03 -4.14
CA LEU A 170 18.67 -37.88 -3.76
C LEU A 170 18.43 -37.88 -2.25
N ASN A 171 18.11 -39.04 -1.66
CA ASN A 171 17.93 -39.19 -0.22
C ASN A 171 19.22 -38.91 0.53
N ALA A 172 20.38 -39.41 0.07
CA ALA A 172 21.66 -39.19 0.74
C ALA A 172 22.09 -37.70 0.75
N GLU A 173 21.86 -36.96 -0.33
CA GLU A 173 22.14 -35.50 -0.36
C GLU A 173 21.10 -34.71 0.45
N LEU A 174 19.83 -35.12 0.43
CA LEU A 174 18.75 -34.55 1.24
C LEU A 174 18.99 -34.74 2.75
N ASP A 175 19.42 -35.92 3.18
CA ASP A 175 19.81 -36.20 4.56
C ASP A 175 21.02 -35.36 4.97
N GLY A 176 22.01 -35.20 4.07
CA GLY A 176 23.15 -34.30 4.27
C GLY A 176 22.73 -32.84 4.49
N HIS A 177 21.80 -32.33 3.68
CA HIS A 177 21.23 -30.99 3.84
C HIS A 177 20.40 -30.84 5.12
N THR A 178 19.56 -31.83 5.44
CA THR A 178 18.70 -31.85 6.63
C THR A 178 19.54 -31.87 7.91
N LYS A 179 20.56 -32.75 7.95
CA LYS A 179 21.55 -32.79 9.04
C LYS A 179 22.27 -31.45 9.21
N MET A 180 22.76 -30.84 8.12
CA MET A 180 23.41 -29.52 8.17
C MET A 180 22.47 -28.42 8.70
N MET A 181 21.18 -28.47 8.36
CA MET A 181 20.17 -27.56 8.91
C MET A 181 19.97 -27.77 10.41
N ASP A 182 19.79 -29.00 10.87
CA ASP A 182 19.43 -29.30 12.26
C ASP A 182 20.62 -29.18 13.24
N GLU A 183 21.84 -29.53 12.81
CA GLU A 183 23.08 -29.23 13.55
C GLU A 183 23.28 -27.71 13.70
N SER A 184 23.08 -26.97 12.60
CA SER A 184 23.17 -25.50 12.60
C SER A 184 22.11 -24.87 13.50
N ALA A 185 20.90 -25.43 13.53
CA ALA A 185 19.81 -25.02 14.42
C ALA A 185 20.07 -25.35 15.90
N ALA A 186 20.75 -26.47 16.20
CA ALA A 186 21.12 -26.83 17.56
C ALA A 186 22.08 -25.80 18.17
N LEU A 187 23.19 -25.51 17.47
CA LEU A 187 24.14 -24.48 17.87
C LEU A 187 23.48 -23.08 17.95
N ALA A 188 22.50 -22.80 17.09
CA ALA A 188 21.73 -21.56 17.13
C ALA A 188 20.84 -21.44 18.39
N ARG A 189 20.28 -22.55 18.88
CA ARG A 189 19.54 -22.61 20.15
C ARG A 189 20.47 -22.51 21.38
N GLU A 190 21.64 -23.14 21.35
CA GLU A 190 22.65 -23.02 22.40
C GLU A 190 23.11 -21.57 22.59
N LEU A 191 23.43 -20.89 21.49
CA LEU A 191 23.81 -19.48 21.50
C LEU A 191 22.63 -18.56 21.91
N GLN A 192 21.39 -18.98 21.67
CA GLN A 192 20.21 -18.26 22.18
C GLN A 192 20.13 -18.31 23.70
N SER A 193 20.30 -19.50 24.28
CA SER A 193 20.32 -19.69 25.73
C SER A 193 21.47 -18.94 26.39
N ALA A 194 22.66 -18.96 25.77
CA ALA A 194 23.83 -18.21 26.25
C ALA A 194 23.63 -16.69 26.18
N TRP A 195 22.94 -16.16 25.17
CA TRP A 195 22.55 -14.75 25.12
C TRP A 195 21.50 -14.41 26.18
N TYR A 196 20.44 -15.21 26.33
CA TYR A 196 19.40 -14.96 27.33
C TYR A 196 19.94 -14.99 28.77
N ALA A 197 20.89 -15.86 29.09
CA ALA A 197 21.55 -15.91 30.40
C ALA A 197 22.33 -14.61 30.74
N LEU A 198 22.75 -13.85 29.73
CA LEU A 198 23.49 -12.60 29.86
C LEU A 198 22.62 -11.36 29.56
N ASN A 199 21.30 -11.50 29.42
CA ASN A 199 20.40 -10.40 29.07
C ASN A 199 20.44 -9.27 30.13
N GLY A 200 20.84 -8.06 29.72
CA GLY A 200 21.03 -6.91 30.60
C GLY A 200 22.33 -6.94 31.42
N GLN A 201 23.24 -7.90 31.18
CA GLN A 201 24.50 -8.06 31.89
C GLN A 201 25.71 -7.69 31.00
N GLU A 202 26.88 -7.57 31.64
CA GLU A 202 28.14 -7.45 30.89
C GLU A 202 28.34 -8.67 29.97
N GLY A 203 28.78 -8.41 28.74
CA GLY A 203 28.96 -9.45 27.73
C GLY A 203 27.73 -9.78 26.87
N GLU A 204 26.52 -9.27 27.17
CA GLU A 204 25.32 -9.52 26.33
C GLU A 204 25.60 -9.21 24.85
N ARG A 205 26.25 -8.07 24.59
CA ARG A 205 26.61 -7.60 23.25
C ARG A 205 27.46 -8.62 22.48
N THR A 206 28.35 -9.33 23.17
CA THR A 206 29.22 -10.34 22.57
C THR A 206 28.47 -11.65 22.33
N ALA A 207 27.53 -12.01 23.21
CA ALA A 207 26.68 -13.19 23.05
C ALA A 207 25.68 -13.00 21.88
N ILE A 208 25.01 -11.86 21.80
CA ILE A 208 24.01 -11.60 20.75
C ILE A 208 24.65 -11.50 19.35
N VAL A 209 25.87 -10.98 19.23
CA VAL A 209 26.63 -11.01 17.95
C VAL A 209 26.93 -12.45 17.50
N LYS A 210 27.29 -13.35 18.43
CA LYS A 210 27.50 -14.78 18.10
C LYS A 210 26.18 -15.44 17.64
N TYR A 211 25.08 -15.16 18.34
CA TYR A 211 23.74 -15.63 17.99
C TYR A 211 23.28 -15.13 16.60
N GLU A 212 23.43 -13.84 16.31
CA GLU A 212 23.09 -13.22 15.01
C GLU A 212 23.90 -13.83 13.85
N VAL A 213 25.22 -13.98 14.03
CA VAL A 213 26.11 -14.61 13.04
C VAL A 213 25.75 -16.08 12.81
N GLN A 214 25.40 -16.83 13.87
CA GLN A 214 24.96 -18.22 13.72
C GLN A 214 23.60 -18.31 13.02
N TYR A 215 22.65 -17.41 13.26
CA TYR A 215 21.38 -17.41 12.52
C TYR A 215 21.53 -17.03 11.04
N HIS A 216 22.52 -16.18 10.69
CA HIS A 216 22.90 -15.99 9.28
C HIS A 216 23.49 -17.27 8.64
N ARG A 217 24.30 -18.05 9.39
CA ARG A 217 24.79 -19.36 8.92
C ARG A 217 23.66 -20.39 8.81
N HIS A 218 22.69 -20.35 9.71
CA HIS A 218 21.52 -21.21 9.64
C HIS A 218 20.66 -20.87 8.41
N LEU A 219 20.42 -19.58 8.12
CA LEU A 219 19.73 -19.16 6.90
C LEU A 219 20.42 -19.73 5.65
N ALA A 220 21.75 -19.66 5.57
CA ALA A 220 22.51 -20.23 4.46
C ALA A 220 22.45 -21.76 4.37
N ALA A 221 22.19 -22.48 5.48
CA ALA A 221 21.95 -23.93 5.45
C ALA A 221 20.54 -24.26 4.93
N VAL A 222 19.52 -23.48 5.34
CA VAL A 222 18.14 -23.66 4.86
C VAL A 222 17.99 -23.21 3.40
N ASP A 223 18.66 -22.14 2.98
CA ASP A 223 18.73 -21.70 1.58
C ASP A 223 19.37 -22.78 0.68
N LYS A 224 20.45 -23.45 1.12
CA LYS A 224 21.04 -24.59 0.38
C LYS A 224 20.06 -25.75 0.18
N CYS A 225 19.27 -26.07 1.21
CA CYS A 225 18.25 -27.12 1.11
C CYS A 225 17.13 -26.71 0.14
N LEU A 226 16.69 -25.45 0.17
CA LEU A 226 15.75 -24.91 -0.81
C LEU A 226 16.32 -25.00 -2.24
N ASP A 227 17.57 -24.60 -2.46
CA ASP A 227 18.23 -24.65 -3.78
C ASP A 227 18.38 -26.09 -4.30
N PHE A 228 18.54 -27.08 -3.42
CA PHE A 228 18.49 -28.50 -3.77
C PHE A 228 17.08 -28.91 -4.22
N TYR A 229 16.03 -28.63 -3.43
CA TYR A 229 14.64 -28.93 -3.78
C TYR A 229 14.19 -28.30 -5.10
N LEU A 230 14.59 -27.05 -5.36
CA LEU A 230 14.24 -26.35 -6.62
C LEU A 230 15.04 -26.85 -7.83
N ARG A 231 16.24 -27.38 -7.63
CA ARG A 231 17.08 -27.97 -8.71
C ARG A 231 16.60 -29.36 -9.08
N GLU A 232 16.35 -30.20 -8.08
CA GLU A 232 15.91 -31.60 -8.23
C GLU A 232 14.38 -31.73 -8.33
N GLN A 233 13.66 -30.63 -8.61
CA GLN A 233 12.19 -30.55 -8.61
C GLN A 233 11.52 -31.72 -9.34
N ILE A 234 11.98 -32.08 -10.55
CA ILE A 234 11.40 -33.18 -11.33
C ILE A 234 11.73 -34.54 -10.70
N SER A 235 12.99 -34.74 -10.31
CA SER A 235 13.46 -35.95 -9.63
C SER A 235 12.63 -36.24 -8.38
N LEU A 236 12.40 -35.21 -7.55
CA LEU A 236 11.64 -35.29 -6.30
C LEU A 236 10.12 -35.39 -6.54
N LEU A 237 9.54 -34.69 -7.52
CA LEU A 237 8.12 -34.83 -7.87
C LEU A 237 7.78 -36.25 -8.35
N LEU A 238 8.64 -36.87 -9.16
CA LEU A 238 8.47 -38.24 -9.64
C LEU A 238 8.70 -39.28 -8.53
N TYR A 239 9.66 -39.05 -7.63
CA TYR A 239 10.01 -40.01 -6.58
C TYR A 239 9.10 -39.92 -5.34
N GLN A 240 8.87 -38.71 -4.81
CA GLN A 240 8.14 -38.48 -3.56
C GLN A 240 6.64 -38.22 -3.77
N GLY A 241 6.23 -37.88 -5.00
CA GLY A 241 4.91 -37.37 -5.31
C GLY A 241 4.69 -35.91 -4.88
N ILE A 242 3.81 -35.21 -5.61
CA ILE A 242 3.59 -33.77 -5.43
C ILE A 242 3.16 -33.36 -4.01
N THR A 243 2.35 -34.17 -3.33
CA THR A 243 1.87 -33.88 -1.97
C THR A 243 3.03 -33.81 -0.96
N THR A 244 4.01 -34.70 -1.09
CA THR A 244 5.20 -34.75 -0.24
C THR A 244 6.12 -33.57 -0.56
N TYR A 245 6.44 -33.39 -1.85
CA TYR A 245 7.27 -32.28 -2.33
C TYR A 245 6.72 -30.90 -1.92
N GLU A 246 5.43 -30.63 -2.14
CA GLU A 246 4.82 -29.35 -1.76
C GLU A 246 4.77 -29.13 -0.23
N ALA A 247 4.76 -30.20 0.58
CA ALA A 247 4.75 -30.14 2.03
C ALA A 247 6.16 -29.95 2.63
N ASP A 248 7.18 -30.63 2.10
CA ASP A 248 8.56 -30.45 2.58
C ASP A 248 9.16 -29.12 2.12
N LEU A 249 8.87 -28.69 0.88
CA LEU A 249 9.18 -27.34 0.42
C LEU A 249 8.51 -26.26 1.30
N PHE A 250 7.27 -26.51 1.76
CA PHE A 250 6.58 -25.62 2.71
C PHE A 250 7.30 -25.56 4.06
N LYS A 251 7.71 -26.70 4.64
CA LYS A 251 8.48 -26.75 5.90
C LYS A 251 9.79 -25.96 5.79
N ILE A 252 10.48 -26.07 4.66
CA ILE A 252 11.71 -25.31 4.37
C ILE A 252 11.41 -23.81 4.34
N GLN A 253 10.38 -23.37 3.60
CA GLN A 253 9.99 -21.95 3.54
C GLN A 253 9.58 -21.40 4.92
N LEU A 254 8.84 -22.14 5.73
CA LEU A 254 8.50 -21.74 7.09
C LEU A 254 9.77 -21.57 7.96
N ARG A 255 10.72 -22.50 7.90
CA ARG A 255 12.03 -22.37 8.61
C ARG A 255 12.81 -21.14 8.13
N ARG A 256 12.74 -20.76 6.85
CA ARG A 256 13.35 -19.51 6.32
C ARG A 256 12.67 -18.27 6.90
N PHE A 257 11.33 -18.24 6.93
CA PHE A 257 10.55 -17.16 7.53
C PHE A 257 10.93 -16.96 9.02
N GLU A 258 10.91 -18.02 9.84
CA GLU A 258 11.29 -17.92 11.26
C GLU A 258 12.74 -17.42 11.43
N THR A 259 13.65 -17.90 10.58
CA THR A 259 15.07 -17.54 10.63
C THR A 259 15.27 -16.06 10.34
N LEU A 260 14.56 -15.49 9.36
CA LEU A 260 14.57 -14.05 9.08
C LEU A 260 14.05 -13.25 10.29
N CYS A 261 12.95 -13.68 10.93
CA CYS A 261 12.45 -13.05 12.17
C CYS A 261 13.54 -13.05 13.28
N ARG A 262 14.21 -14.19 13.49
CA ARG A 262 15.24 -14.32 14.54
C ARG A 262 16.48 -13.46 14.27
N ILE A 263 16.92 -13.33 13.02
CA ILE A 263 18.02 -12.43 12.62
C ILE A 263 17.65 -10.96 12.90
N MET A 264 16.48 -10.51 12.46
CA MET A 264 16.07 -9.10 12.62
C MET A 264 15.96 -8.74 14.11
N ARG A 265 15.31 -9.58 14.92
CA ARG A 265 15.22 -9.38 16.38
C ARG A 265 16.59 -9.35 17.08
N ALA A 266 17.58 -10.09 16.57
CA ALA A 266 18.96 -10.03 17.08
C ALA A 266 19.59 -8.66 16.81
N GLY A 267 19.50 -8.19 15.55
CA GLY A 267 20.02 -6.91 15.13
C GLY A 267 19.36 -5.72 15.84
N ASP A 268 18.04 -5.76 16.02
CA ASP A 268 17.27 -4.72 16.71
C ASP A 268 17.71 -4.61 18.18
N ARG A 269 17.80 -5.74 18.91
CA ARG A 269 18.32 -5.75 20.28
C ARG A 269 19.78 -5.29 20.35
N ARG A 270 20.63 -5.70 19.40
CA ARG A 270 22.02 -5.22 19.32
C ARG A 270 22.08 -3.71 19.12
N LYS A 271 21.18 -3.12 18.32
CA LYS A 271 21.10 -1.66 18.14
C LYS A 271 20.61 -0.93 19.40
N LEU A 272 19.68 -1.51 20.16
CA LEU A 272 19.30 -0.97 21.47
C LEU A 272 20.45 -1.00 22.50
N ILE A 273 21.39 -1.95 22.38
CA ILE A 273 22.63 -2.00 23.19
C ILE A 273 23.68 -1.00 22.66
N ASP A 274 23.83 -0.88 21.33
CA ASP A 274 24.75 0.09 20.71
C ASP A 274 24.30 1.57 20.91
N MET A 275 23.00 1.79 21.18
CA MET A 275 22.37 3.11 21.30
C MET A 275 21.34 3.13 22.45
N PRO A 276 21.79 3.13 23.72
CA PRO A 276 20.90 3.10 24.87
C PRO A 276 20.03 4.37 24.95
N PRO A 277 18.78 4.28 25.45
CA PRO A 277 17.89 5.42 25.59
C PRO A 277 18.50 6.55 26.43
N ARG A 278 18.23 7.80 26.03
CA ARG A 278 18.70 9.08 26.64
C ARG A 278 20.17 9.45 26.39
N THR A 279 20.97 8.63 25.71
CA THR A 279 22.30 9.06 25.24
C THR A 279 22.16 9.99 24.02
N GLN A 280 23.02 11.02 23.91
CA GLN A 280 23.08 11.88 22.74
C GLN A 280 23.70 11.10 21.56
N VAL A 281 22.92 10.93 20.49
CA VAL A 281 23.32 10.14 19.32
C VAL A 281 24.21 10.95 18.38
N THR A 282 25.31 10.37 17.91
CA THR A 282 26.25 11.01 16.97
C THR A 282 25.84 10.81 15.50
N PRO A 283 26.33 11.65 14.56
CA PRO A 283 26.15 11.42 13.12
C PRO A 283 26.66 10.03 12.69
N GLU A 284 27.76 9.56 13.27
CA GLU A 284 28.36 8.25 13.01
C GLU A 284 27.44 7.11 13.48
N GLN A 285 26.78 7.27 14.63
CA GLN A 285 25.76 6.34 15.11
C GLN A 285 24.54 6.36 14.19
N HIS A 286 24.03 7.52 13.78
CA HIS A 286 22.93 7.61 12.80
C HIS A 286 23.30 6.97 11.45
N ARG A 287 24.52 7.17 10.95
CA ARG A 287 25.05 6.52 9.74
C ARG A 287 25.13 5.00 9.89
N SER A 288 25.58 4.53 11.07
CA SER A 288 25.59 3.11 11.46
C SER A 288 24.19 2.51 11.63
N ASN A 289 23.18 3.31 12.01
CA ASN A 289 21.79 2.87 12.10
C ASN A 289 21.14 2.76 10.71
N ALA A 290 21.32 3.78 9.88
CA ALA A 290 20.85 3.76 8.49
C ALA A 290 21.43 2.58 7.69
N GLY A 291 22.72 2.25 7.90
CA GLY A 291 23.33 1.05 7.31
C GLY A 291 22.69 -0.26 7.76
N TYR A 292 22.40 -0.39 9.06
CA TYR A 292 21.69 -1.56 9.61
C TYR A 292 20.26 -1.66 9.07
N LEU A 293 19.47 -0.58 9.14
CA LEU A 293 18.08 -0.58 8.70
C LEU A 293 17.96 -0.82 7.19
N LYS A 294 18.93 -0.38 6.36
CA LYS A 294 19.00 -0.75 4.94
C LYS A 294 19.15 -2.28 4.76
N GLY A 295 19.90 -2.94 5.63
CA GLY A 295 20.00 -4.40 5.70
C GLY A 295 18.69 -5.05 6.18
N LYS A 296 18.09 -4.55 7.27
CA LYS A 296 16.81 -5.02 7.81
C LYS A 296 15.69 -4.94 6.76
N LEU A 297 15.58 -3.83 6.03
CA LEU A 297 14.62 -3.64 4.93
C LEU A 297 14.77 -4.70 3.81
N ALA A 298 15.99 -5.18 3.54
CA ALA A 298 16.20 -6.28 2.60
C ALA A 298 15.75 -7.64 3.16
N LEU A 299 15.90 -7.88 4.48
CA LEU A 299 15.38 -9.07 5.16
C LEU A 299 13.84 -9.04 5.29
N LEU A 300 13.25 -7.87 5.56
CA LEU A 300 11.80 -7.66 5.60
C LEU A 300 11.16 -8.00 4.25
N ARG A 301 11.71 -7.49 3.15
CA ARG A 301 11.24 -7.82 1.77
C ARG A 301 11.31 -9.32 1.48
N LYS A 302 12.39 -9.99 1.89
CA LYS A 302 12.51 -11.46 1.77
C LYS A 302 11.46 -12.18 2.61
N ARG A 303 11.24 -11.75 3.86
CA ARG A 303 10.24 -12.35 4.77
C ARG A 303 8.82 -12.15 4.23
N GLN A 304 8.50 -10.97 3.72
CA GLN A 304 7.20 -10.64 3.15
C GLN A 304 6.85 -11.54 1.96
N ILE A 305 7.79 -11.74 1.01
CA ILE A 305 7.61 -12.66 -0.12
C ILE A 305 7.27 -14.06 0.38
N ILE A 306 8.07 -14.61 1.31
CA ILE A 306 7.84 -15.94 1.87
C ILE A 306 6.50 -16.00 2.62
N ALA A 307 6.10 -14.95 3.35
CA ALA A 307 4.81 -14.91 4.03
C ALA A 307 3.63 -14.88 3.05
N ASP A 308 3.70 -14.08 1.98
CA ASP A 308 2.69 -14.05 0.90
C ASP A 308 2.55 -15.44 0.24
N GLU A 309 3.67 -16.17 0.04
CA GLU A 309 3.69 -17.55 -0.49
C GLU A 309 3.01 -18.55 0.44
N LEU A 310 3.35 -18.52 1.74
CA LEU A 310 2.79 -19.44 2.74
C LEU A 310 1.29 -19.16 2.99
N LEU A 311 0.88 -17.89 3.00
CA LEU A 311 -0.53 -17.46 3.13
C LEU A 311 -1.38 -17.80 1.90
N HIS A 312 -0.79 -17.93 0.71
CA HIS A 312 -1.50 -18.39 -0.48
C HIS A 312 -1.84 -19.90 -0.46
N LYS A 313 -1.24 -20.69 0.43
CA LYS A 313 -1.56 -22.11 0.64
C LYS A 313 -2.56 -22.25 1.80
N SER A 314 -3.73 -22.83 1.52
CA SER A 314 -4.92 -22.86 2.40
C SER A 314 -4.80 -23.65 3.72
N GLN A 315 -3.61 -24.12 4.08
CA GLN A 315 -3.33 -24.84 5.32
C GLN A 315 -3.05 -23.90 6.51
N TYR A 316 -2.76 -22.62 6.25
CA TYR A 316 -2.38 -21.63 7.27
C TYR A 316 -3.24 -20.37 7.17
N ASN A 317 -3.45 -19.70 8.31
CA ASN A 317 -4.14 -18.42 8.42
C ASN A 317 -3.19 -17.33 8.95
N GLN A 318 -3.64 -16.06 8.96
CA GLN A 318 -2.80 -14.94 9.40
C GLN A 318 -2.25 -15.12 10.82
N ASN A 319 -3.05 -15.70 11.72
CA ASN A 319 -2.77 -15.79 13.15
C ASN A 319 -1.43 -16.48 13.43
N VAL A 320 -1.09 -17.53 12.68
CA VAL A 320 0.18 -18.24 12.81
C VAL A 320 1.38 -17.33 12.55
N PHE A 321 1.26 -16.32 11.68
CA PHE A 321 2.31 -15.33 11.43
C PHE A 321 2.28 -14.18 12.45
N SER A 322 1.09 -13.84 12.97
CA SER A 322 0.93 -12.85 14.04
C SER A 322 1.62 -13.27 15.35
N GLU A 323 1.69 -14.57 15.66
CA GLU A 323 2.49 -15.11 16.78
C GLU A 323 4.00 -14.79 16.64
N TRP A 324 4.52 -14.71 15.41
CA TRP A 324 5.89 -14.28 15.11
C TRP A 324 6.05 -12.75 15.05
N GLY A 325 5.01 -11.99 15.37
CA GLY A 325 4.99 -10.53 15.28
C GLY A 325 5.06 -10.00 13.85
N TYR A 326 4.71 -10.81 12.84
CA TYR A 326 4.68 -10.34 11.46
C TYR A 326 3.43 -9.51 11.18
N ASP A 327 3.66 -8.29 10.71
CA ASP A 327 2.66 -7.38 10.20
C ASP A 327 3.12 -6.94 8.81
N PRO A 328 2.38 -7.29 7.73
CA PRO A 328 2.72 -6.88 6.37
C PRO A 328 3.03 -5.37 6.23
N MET A 329 2.41 -4.50 7.03
CA MET A 329 2.61 -3.05 7.01
C MET A 329 3.90 -2.57 7.73
N GLU A 330 4.56 -3.42 8.54
CA GLU A 330 5.67 -3.02 9.42
C GLU A 330 6.87 -2.41 8.67
N ILE A 331 7.10 -2.83 7.42
CA ILE A 331 8.17 -2.34 6.55
C ILE A 331 8.13 -0.82 6.35
N HIS A 332 6.97 -0.19 6.49
CA HIS A 332 6.82 1.27 6.38
C HIS A 332 7.34 2.01 7.62
N LYS A 333 7.24 1.40 8.83
CA LYS A 333 7.84 1.92 10.07
C LYS A 333 9.36 1.88 9.98
N ASP A 334 9.94 0.73 9.64
CA ASP A 334 11.40 0.60 9.42
C ASP A 334 11.93 1.49 8.28
N THR A 335 11.10 1.78 7.26
CA THR A 335 11.47 2.74 6.19
C THR A 335 11.51 4.18 6.72
N ALA A 336 10.58 4.57 7.59
CA ALA A 336 10.60 5.88 8.24
C ALA A 336 11.78 6.03 9.22
N ASP A 337 12.08 5.01 10.03
CA ASP A 337 13.21 4.99 10.97
C ASP A 337 14.57 5.06 10.22
N TRP A 338 14.66 4.39 9.06
CA TRP A 338 15.80 4.46 8.15
C TRP A 338 15.95 5.86 7.53
N MET A 339 14.86 6.46 7.05
CA MET A 339 14.86 7.80 6.46
C MET A 339 15.24 8.85 7.51
N GLN A 340 14.64 8.79 8.71
CA GLN A 340 15.02 9.63 9.85
C GLN A 340 16.51 9.51 10.17
N SER A 341 17.05 8.29 10.19
CA SER A 341 18.48 8.05 10.43
C SER A 341 19.37 8.68 9.35
N LYS A 342 18.97 8.65 8.07
CA LYS A 342 19.66 9.36 6.98
C LYS A 342 19.54 10.87 7.08
N CYS A 343 18.36 11.39 7.40
CA CYS A 343 18.10 12.82 7.50
C CYS A 343 18.83 13.47 8.67
N GLN A 344 19.09 12.75 9.77
CA GLN A 344 20.00 13.19 10.84
C GLN A 344 21.45 13.36 10.33
N VAL A 345 21.95 12.43 9.52
CA VAL A 345 23.29 12.56 8.91
C VAL A 345 23.36 13.76 7.97
N LEU A 346 22.39 13.88 7.04
CA LEU A 346 22.32 15.01 6.11
C LEU A 346 22.19 16.37 6.82
N ALA A 347 21.34 16.47 7.84
CA ALA A 347 21.14 17.69 8.60
C ALA A 347 22.39 18.12 9.38
N ALA A 348 23.13 17.15 9.93
CA ALA A 348 24.40 17.42 10.62
C ALA A 348 25.51 17.86 9.65
N GLU A 349 25.63 17.19 8.50
CA GLU A 349 26.64 17.49 7.47
C GLU A 349 26.38 18.84 6.78
N GLN A 350 25.13 19.17 6.50
CA GLN A 350 24.72 20.39 5.78
C GLN A 350 24.38 21.57 6.71
N ARG A 351 24.21 21.33 8.02
CA ARG A 351 23.76 22.30 9.04
C ARG A 351 22.37 22.92 8.78
N VAL A 352 21.50 22.21 8.06
CA VAL A 352 20.10 22.61 7.79
C VAL A 352 19.11 21.64 8.40
N SER A 353 17.98 22.14 8.90
CA SER A 353 16.94 21.34 9.57
C SER A 353 15.84 20.81 8.64
N SER A 354 15.74 21.31 7.40
CA SER A 354 14.74 20.89 6.41
C SER A 354 14.61 19.37 6.22
N PRO A 355 15.70 18.58 6.13
CA PRO A 355 15.59 17.11 5.99
C PRO A 355 14.86 16.45 7.15
N LEU A 356 14.98 16.99 8.37
CA LEU A 356 14.36 16.44 9.58
C LEU A 356 12.86 16.69 9.62
N TYR A 357 12.40 17.87 9.19
CA TYR A 357 10.97 18.17 9.11
C TYR A 357 10.27 17.29 8.06
N LEU A 358 10.94 17.00 6.94
CA LEU A 358 10.43 16.11 5.91
C LEU A 358 10.40 14.64 6.38
N SER A 359 11.45 14.13 7.04
CA SER A 359 11.45 12.76 7.58
C SER A 359 10.47 12.57 8.74
N LEU A 360 10.24 13.60 9.57
CA LEU A 360 9.16 13.58 10.57
C LEU A 360 7.78 13.53 9.92
N SER A 361 7.54 14.36 8.89
CA SER A 361 6.27 14.36 8.14
C SER A 361 6.01 13.01 7.45
N PHE A 362 7.05 12.38 6.89
CA PHE A 362 6.97 11.03 6.35
C PHE A 362 6.64 10.00 7.44
N SER A 363 7.28 10.12 8.61
CA SER A 363 7.03 9.25 9.75
C SER A 363 5.56 9.32 10.21
N GLU A 364 5.00 10.53 10.35
CA GLU A 364 3.57 10.72 10.64
C GLU A 364 2.65 10.09 9.57
N THR A 365 2.99 10.28 8.29
CA THR A 365 2.23 9.73 7.16
C THR A 365 2.26 8.19 7.15
N THR A 366 3.42 7.58 7.42
CA THR A 366 3.51 6.11 7.54
C THR A 366 2.75 5.58 8.76
N LEU A 367 2.84 6.23 9.93
CA LEU A 367 2.09 5.81 11.12
C LEU A 367 0.57 5.85 10.89
N ALA A 368 0.05 6.93 10.30
CA ALA A 368 -1.37 7.05 9.96
C ALA A 368 -1.85 6.00 8.94
N PHE A 369 -0.95 5.47 8.10
CA PHE A 369 -1.25 4.37 7.18
C PHE A 369 -1.31 3.00 7.87
N LEU A 370 -0.47 2.73 8.88
CA LEU A 370 -0.45 1.44 9.58
C LEU A 370 -1.83 1.08 10.16
N ASP A 371 -2.54 2.08 10.67
CA ASP A 371 -3.83 1.93 11.34
C ASP A 371 -5.05 2.04 10.40
N VAL A 372 -4.85 2.12 9.07
CA VAL A 372 -5.95 2.33 8.10
C VAL A 372 -6.99 1.20 8.09
N ASP A 373 -6.65 0.04 8.64
CA ASP A 373 -7.59 -1.09 8.79
C ASP A 373 -8.43 -1.02 10.08
N ALA A 374 -8.02 -0.19 11.05
CA ALA A 374 -8.69 0.00 12.35
C ALA A 374 -9.70 1.16 12.36
N ILE A 375 -9.59 2.10 11.42
CA ILE A 375 -10.50 3.26 11.29
C ILE A 375 -11.86 2.89 10.63
N PRO A 376 -12.93 3.70 10.78
CA PRO A 376 -14.23 3.46 10.15
C PRO A 376 -14.13 3.25 8.63
N LEU A 377 -14.91 2.32 8.08
CA LEU A 377 -14.81 1.88 6.68
C LEU A 377 -15.01 3.02 5.69
N GLU A 378 -15.98 3.89 5.98
CA GLU A 378 -16.33 5.09 5.25
C GLU A 378 -15.19 6.13 5.23
N ALA A 379 -14.31 6.16 6.23
CA ALA A 379 -13.19 7.08 6.29
C ALA A 379 -11.97 6.62 5.47
N ARG A 380 -11.89 5.34 5.08
CA ARG A 380 -10.65 4.75 4.52
C ARG A 380 -10.25 5.35 3.17
N ILE A 381 -11.20 5.57 2.26
CA ILE A 381 -10.91 6.24 0.97
C ILE A 381 -10.46 7.71 1.20
N PRO A 382 -11.23 8.57 1.91
CA PRO A 382 -10.79 9.94 2.19
C PRO A 382 -9.42 10.03 2.88
N VAL A 383 -9.16 9.18 3.89
CA VAL A 383 -7.86 9.14 4.59
C VAL A 383 -6.72 8.71 3.64
N LEU A 384 -6.92 7.69 2.80
CA LEU A 384 -5.89 7.25 1.86
C LEU A 384 -5.60 8.29 0.77
N SER A 385 -6.61 9.02 0.27
CA SER A 385 -6.41 10.14 -0.65
C SER A 385 -5.61 11.28 -0.01
N ASP A 386 -5.96 11.71 1.21
CA ASP A 386 -5.22 12.76 1.92
C ASP A 386 -3.78 12.30 2.28
N LEU A 387 -3.57 11.02 2.61
CA LEU A 387 -2.23 10.47 2.85
C LEU A 387 -1.41 10.37 1.55
N LEU A 388 -2.06 10.13 0.40
CA LEU A 388 -1.40 10.12 -0.90
C LEU A 388 -0.94 11.52 -1.32
N GLU A 389 -1.80 12.57 -1.23
CA GLU A 389 -1.34 13.95 -1.54
C GLU A 389 -0.19 14.39 -0.62
N GLN A 390 -0.25 14.03 0.67
CA GLN A 390 0.85 14.31 1.61
C GLN A 390 2.14 13.55 1.24
N CYS A 391 2.05 12.26 0.93
CA CYS A 391 3.20 11.44 0.50
C CYS A 391 3.85 11.99 -0.78
N THR A 392 3.03 12.32 -1.78
CA THR A 392 3.48 12.99 -3.01
C THR A 392 4.14 14.32 -2.70
N SER A 393 3.57 15.18 -1.85
CA SER A 393 4.17 16.47 -1.48
C SER A 393 5.56 16.28 -0.86
N ILE A 394 5.67 15.39 0.14
CA ILE A 394 6.95 15.05 0.82
C ILE A 394 7.99 14.52 -0.18
N LYS A 395 7.59 13.68 -1.14
CA LYS A 395 8.47 13.19 -2.21
C LYS A 395 9.05 14.34 -3.02
N ASN A 396 8.21 15.25 -3.49
CA ASN A 396 8.62 16.41 -4.28
C ASN A 396 9.55 17.35 -3.49
N SER A 397 9.30 17.53 -2.18
CA SER A 397 10.20 18.29 -1.31
C SER A 397 11.58 17.63 -1.16
N PHE A 398 11.67 16.30 -1.19
CA PHE A 398 12.95 15.59 -1.20
C PHE A 398 13.63 15.60 -2.58
N GLU A 399 12.90 15.41 -3.68
CA GLU A 399 13.43 15.47 -5.05
C GLU A 399 14.14 16.79 -5.36
N HIS A 400 13.57 17.90 -4.90
CA HIS A 400 14.08 19.26 -5.11
C HIS A 400 14.83 19.82 -3.89
N LEU A 401 15.20 18.95 -2.93
CA LEU A 401 16.03 19.32 -1.79
C LEU A 401 17.44 19.67 -2.27
N GLU A 402 17.85 20.91 -2.02
CA GLU A 402 19.21 21.37 -2.28
C GLU A 402 20.23 20.50 -1.52
N THR A 403 21.25 20.05 -2.25
CA THR A 403 22.35 19.26 -1.70
C THR A 403 23.67 19.88 -2.12
N PRO A 404 24.64 20.09 -1.21
CA PRO A 404 25.99 20.49 -1.59
C PRO A 404 26.57 19.57 -2.66
N SER A 405 27.34 20.13 -3.58
CA SER A 405 27.87 19.45 -4.77
C SER A 405 28.76 18.25 -4.42
N GLY A 406 28.16 17.05 -4.39
CA GLY A 406 28.85 15.80 -4.09
C GLY A 406 27.99 14.58 -4.36
N SER A 407 28.61 13.50 -4.88
CA SER A 407 27.91 12.29 -5.32
C SER A 407 27.16 11.56 -4.20
N VAL A 408 27.68 11.59 -2.97
CA VAL A 408 27.08 10.89 -1.81
C VAL A 408 25.74 11.51 -1.42
N HIS A 409 25.62 12.85 -1.38
CA HIS A 409 24.35 13.51 -1.04
C HIS A 409 23.29 13.29 -2.13
N ALA A 410 23.69 13.33 -3.41
CA ALA A 410 22.80 13.01 -4.53
C ALA A 410 22.28 11.56 -4.47
N SER A 411 23.16 10.60 -4.17
CA SER A 411 22.79 9.20 -3.91
C SER A 411 21.85 9.06 -2.70
N TYR A 412 22.08 9.79 -1.62
CA TYR A 412 21.21 9.76 -0.44
C TYR A 412 19.82 10.31 -0.74
N ARG A 413 19.70 11.41 -1.51
CA ARG A 413 18.41 11.93 -1.99
C ARG A 413 17.69 10.90 -2.85
N GLN A 414 18.37 10.28 -3.81
CA GLN A 414 17.75 9.28 -4.68
C GLN A 414 17.21 8.09 -3.89
N GLU A 415 18.01 7.51 -2.98
CA GLU A 415 17.54 6.40 -2.13
C GLU A 415 16.29 6.76 -1.32
N ILE A 416 16.20 8.00 -0.82
CA ILE A 416 15.02 8.50 -0.08
C ILE A 416 13.81 8.64 -1.01
N VAL A 417 13.97 9.22 -2.20
CA VAL A 417 12.91 9.38 -3.21
C VAL A 417 12.40 8.02 -3.69
N ASP A 418 13.29 7.04 -3.92
CA ASP A 418 12.93 5.67 -4.29
C ASP A 418 12.10 4.99 -3.19
N ALA A 419 12.46 5.22 -1.92
CA ALA A 419 11.75 4.67 -0.77
C ALA A 419 10.36 5.31 -0.58
N ILE A 420 10.24 6.63 -0.77
CA ILE A 420 8.93 7.32 -0.73
C ILE A 420 8.06 6.86 -1.89
N SER A 421 8.62 6.77 -3.11
CA SER A 421 7.91 6.24 -4.28
C SER A 421 7.39 4.81 -4.03
N SER A 422 8.18 3.95 -3.37
CA SER A 422 7.72 2.60 -3.00
C SER A 422 6.60 2.59 -1.95
N PHE A 423 6.41 3.66 -1.17
CA PHE A 423 5.30 3.81 -0.23
C PHE A 423 4.07 4.48 -0.87
N GLU A 424 4.29 5.45 -1.75
CA GLU A 424 3.27 6.07 -2.61
C GLU A 424 2.53 5.00 -3.44
N ASN A 425 3.26 4.08 -4.09
CA ASN A 425 2.67 2.92 -4.78
C ASN A 425 1.87 2.00 -3.83
N THR A 426 2.25 1.89 -2.54
CA THR A 426 1.48 1.10 -1.57
C THR A 426 0.19 1.79 -1.14
N LEU A 427 0.20 3.12 -1.02
CA LEU A 427 -1.01 3.93 -0.81
C LEU A 427 -1.95 3.81 -2.01
N GLU A 428 -1.45 3.90 -3.24
CA GLU A 428 -2.22 3.68 -4.46
C GLU A 428 -2.83 2.27 -4.53
N ASP A 429 -2.04 1.21 -4.29
CA ASP A 429 -2.54 -0.18 -4.29
C ASP A 429 -3.60 -0.41 -3.18
N ARG A 430 -3.44 0.19 -2.00
CA ARG A 430 -4.40 0.07 -0.89
C ARG A 430 -5.68 0.87 -1.15
N LEU A 431 -5.58 2.05 -1.75
CA LEU A 431 -6.72 2.85 -2.22
C LEU A 431 -7.49 2.11 -3.33
N ALA A 432 -6.78 1.55 -4.32
CA ALA A 432 -7.36 0.73 -5.38
C ALA A 432 -7.99 -0.57 -4.87
N LEU A 433 -7.44 -1.16 -3.79
CA LEU A 433 -8.07 -2.29 -3.09
C LEU A 433 -9.36 -1.87 -2.37
N TYR A 434 -9.37 -0.75 -1.64
CA TYR A 434 -10.59 -0.29 -0.98
C TYR A 434 -11.69 0.13 -1.97
N HIS A 435 -11.33 0.74 -3.10
CA HIS A 435 -12.27 0.95 -4.21
C HIS A 435 -12.83 -0.36 -4.78
N ARG A 436 -12.06 -1.46 -4.75
CA ARG A 436 -12.48 -2.80 -5.22
C ARG A 436 -13.32 -3.57 -4.20
N ASP A 437 -13.08 -3.40 -2.91
CA ASP A 437 -13.86 -4.09 -1.86
C ASP A 437 -15.19 -3.35 -1.58
N LEU A 438 -15.19 -2.02 -1.69
CA LEU A 438 -16.39 -1.18 -1.66
C LEU A 438 -17.25 -1.27 -2.93
N GLU A 439 -16.88 -2.10 -3.91
CA GLU A 439 -17.74 -2.53 -5.01
C GLU A 439 -19.07 -3.16 -4.56
N SER A 440 -19.14 -3.57 -3.30
CA SER A 440 -20.30 -4.17 -2.62
C SER A 440 -21.16 -3.18 -1.82
N VAL A 441 -20.77 -1.90 -1.72
CA VAL A 441 -21.47 -0.88 -0.93
C VAL A 441 -22.15 0.13 -1.88
N PRO A 442 -23.48 0.39 -1.74
CA PRO A 442 -24.25 1.13 -2.75
C PRO A 442 -23.96 2.64 -2.83
N LEU A 443 -23.13 3.19 -1.94
CA LEU A 443 -22.68 4.59 -1.97
C LEU A 443 -21.21 4.66 -1.59
N LEU A 444 -20.39 5.32 -2.43
CA LEU A 444 -19.04 5.71 -2.05
C LEU A 444 -19.08 6.90 -1.06
N PRO A 445 -18.20 6.95 -0.05
CA PRO A 445 -18.03 8.11 0.81
C PRO A 445 -17.57 9.34 0.01
N SER A 446 -17.91 10.54 0.49
CA SER A 446 -17.41 11.78 -0.13
C SER A 446 -16.02 12.13 0.39
N SER A 447 -15.11 12.61 -0.46
CA SER A 447 -13.79 13.12 -0.04
C SER A 447 -13.87 14.28 0.98
N ASP A 448 -15.00 14.98 0.96
CA ASP A 448 -15.41 16.08 1.84
C ASP A 448 -15.97 15.60 3.20
N GLN A 449 -15.81 14.31 3.56
CA GLN A 449 -16.22 13.79 4.86
C GLN A 449 -15.33 14.34 5.99
N SER A 450 -15.95 14.64 7.14
CA SER A 450 -15.25 15.06 8.35
C SER A 450 -14.45 13.90 8.95
N ILE A 451 -13.13 13.97 8.83
CA ILE A 451 -12.19 13.05 9.50
C ILE A 451 -11.86 13.68 10.87
N ASP A 452 -12.57 13.23 11.90
CA ASP A 452 -12.37 13.61 13.31
C ASP A 452 -12.98 12.51 14.19
N PHE A 453 -12.24 11.42 14.41
CA PHE A 453 -12.75 10.24 15.13
C PHE A 453 -11.67 9.52 15.94
N ASP A 454 -12.08 8.99 17.09
CA ASP A 454 -11.25 8.15 17.95
C ASP A 454 -11.22 6.71 17.44
N PHE A 455 -10.05 6.08 17.47
CA PHE A 455 -9.84 4.68 17.15
C PHE A 455 -8.80 4.06 18.12
N ILE A 456 -8.67 2.74 18.10
CA ILE A 456 -7.62 2.03 18.85
C ILE A 456 -6.58 1.55 17.81
N PRO A 457 -5.32 2.03 17.87
CA PRO A 457 -4.25 1.57 16.99
C PRO A 457 -4.06 0.06 17.03
N ALA A 458 -3.70 -0.54 15.88
CA ALA A 458 -3.57 -1.98 15.72
C ALA A 458 -2.52 -2.55 16.69
N GLN A 459 -2.96 -3.27 17.72
CA GLN A 459 -2.07 -3.79 18.75
C GLN A 459 -1.16 -4.87 18.16
N ARG A 460 0.16 -4.63 18.19
CA ARG A 460 1.18 -5.57 17.73
C ARG A 460 1.66 -6.47 18.87
N ALA A 461 2.05 -7.70 18.52
CA ALA A 461 2.52 -8.68 19.50
C ALA A 461 3.75 -8.14 20.26
N ASN A 462 3.65 -8.08 21.59
CA ASN A 462 4.65 -7.54 22.52
C ASN A 462 4.81 -6.00 22.54
N GLU A 463 3.97 -5.23 21.84
CA GLU A 463 3.81 -3.79 22.15
C GLU A 463 2.80 -3.61 23.32
N PRO A 464 2.91 -2.55 24.16
CA PRO A 464 1.93 -2.25 25.21
C PRO A 464 0.52 -2.03 24.65
N GLU A 465 -0.51 -2.04 25.52
CA GLU A 465 -1.88 -1.74 25.11
C GLU A 465 -1.97 -0.38 24.39
N SER A 466 -2.52 -0.40 23.17
CA SER A 466 -2.72 0.78 22.33
C SER A 466 -3.68 1.76 23.00
N LEU A 467 -3.17 2.89 23.50
CA LEU A 467 -4.01 3.98 23.99
C LEU A 467 -4.90 4.52 22.85
N PRO A 468 -6.19 4.82 23.11
CA PRO A 468 -7.06 5.47 22.15
C PRO A 468 -6.40 6.70 21.53
N THR A 469 -6.40 6.75 20.21
CA THR A 469 -5.77 7.79 19.41
C THR A 469 -6.83 8.41 18.52
N ARG A 470 -6.83 9.74 18.37
CA ARG A 470 -7.73 10.42 17.43
C ARG A 470 -7.03 10.57 16.08
N MET A 471 -7.69 10.13 15.02
CA MET A 471 -7.33 10.53 13.66
C MET A 471 -8.15 11.77 13.31
N PHE A 472 -7.48 12.83 12.88
CA PHE A 472 -8.14 14.07 12.49
C PHE A 472 -7.50 14.70 11.25
N ARG A 473 -8.35 15.27 10.39
CA ARG A 473 -7.94 16.15 9.29
C ARG A 473 -7.66 17.53 9.89
N SER A 474 -6.40 17.80 10.20
CA SER A 474 -5.95 19.16 10.49
C SER A 474 -6.11 20.02 9.23
N LYS A 475 -6.64 21.23 9.39
CA LYS A 475 -6.77 22.20 8.31
C LYS A 475 -5.83 23.36 8.60
N HIS A 476 -4.96 23.68 7.64
CA HIS A 476 -4.13 24.88 7.73
C HIS A 476 -4.27 25.70 6.45
N ASN A 477 -5.19 26.67 6.50
CA ASN A 477 -5.33 27.76 5.52
C ASN A 477 -5.31 27.31 4.04
N GLY A 478 -6.12 26.29 3.73
CA GLY A 478 -6.31 25.73 2.37
C GLY A 478 -5.74 24.32 2.17
N VAL A 479 -4.81 23.89 3.03
CA VAL A 479 -4.21 22.54 2.97
C VAL A 479 -4.77 21.66 4.10
N HIS A 480 -5.20 20.45 3.74
CA HIS A 480 -5.65 19.42 4.68
C HIS A 480 -4.53 18.41 4.92
N LYS A 481 -4.31 18.02 6.18
CA LYS A 481 -3.32 17.01 6.58
C LYS A 481 -3.87 16.08 7.65
N ILE A 482 -3.83 14.78 7.38
CA ILE A 482 -4.16 13.73 8.37
C ILE A 482 -3.13 13.77 9.49
N ARG A 483 -3.61 13.77 10.73
CA ARG A 483 -2.77 13.71 11.94
C ARG A 483 -3.30 12.63 12.88
N LEU A 484 -2.37 12.02 13.61
CA LEU A 484 -2.65 11.21 14.78
C LEU A 484 -2.35 12.03 16.03
N GLY A 485 -3.30 12.10 16.97
CA GLY A 485 -3.14 12.89 18.19
C GLY A 485 -3.76 12.23 19.41
N ARG A 486 -3.31 12.68 20.59
CA ARG A 486 -3.89 12.33 21.88
C ARG A 486 -4.81 13.45 22.36
N PRO A 487 -6.11 13.19 22.61
CA PRO A 487 -7.02 14.21 23.12
C PRO A 487 -6.65 14.60 24.56
N ARG A 488 -6.74 15.89 24.88
CA ARG A 488 -6.52 16.44 26.22
C ARG A 488 -7.42 17.64 26.47
N ARG A 489 -7.78 17.90 27.73
CA ARG A 489 -8.41 19.16 28.14
C ARG A 489 -7.37 20.15 28.65
N GLY A 490 -7.53 21.42 28.30
CA GLY A 490 -6.70 22.51 28.80
C GLY A 490 -7.20 23.08 30.13
N ALA A 491 -6.58 24.18 30.56
CA ALA A 491 -6.84 24.78 31.88
C ALA A 491 -8.17 25.56 31.94
N ALA A 492 -8.77 25.90 30.79
CA ALA A 492 -10.10 26.49 30.67
C ALA A 492 -11.09 25.48 30.06
N ASP A 493 -10.86 24.18 30.30
CA ASP A 493 -11.55 23.03 29.66
C ASP A 493 -11.49 23.02 28.12
N GLU A 494 -10.55 23.75 27.49
CA GLU A 494 -10.48 23.79 26.03
C GLU A 494 -10.13 22.41 25.43
N GLU A 495 -10.77 22.02 24.31
CA GLU A 495 -10.48 20.74 23.64
C GLU A 495 -9.17 20.85 22.85
N LEU A 496 -8.19 20.02 23.21
CA LEU A 496 -6.84 20.02 22.65
C LEU A 496 -6.48 18.64 22.09
N MET A 497 -5.57 18.67 21.12
CA MET A 497 -5.05 17.48 20.47
C MET A 497 -3.52 17.55 20.39
N ASP A 498 -2.81 16.74 21.17
CA ASP A 498 -1.35 16.70 21.14
C ASP A 498 -0.86 15.65 20.14
N VAL A 499 -0.26 16.13 19.05
CA VAL A 499 0.47 15.29 18.09
C VAL A 499 1.86 15.00 18.67
N MET A 500 2.18 13.72 18.85
CA MET A 500 3.43 13.27 19.49
C MET A 500 4.54 13.09 18.47
N HIS A 501 5.80 13.31 18.87
CA HIS A 501 6.97 13.09 18.01
C HIS A 501 7.12 11.58 17.68
N PRO A 502 7.06 11.16 16.40
CA PRO A 502 7.03 9.74 16.02
C PRO A 502 8.14 8.88 16.66
N HIS A 503 9.39 9.34 16.59
CA HIS A 503 10.56 8.64 17.14
C HIS A 503 10.76 8.82 18.65
N LYS A 504 9.86 9.56 19.31
CA LYS A 504 9.96 9.92 20.74
C LYS A 504 8.57 10.19 21.36
N PRO A 505 7.73 9.16 21.61
CA PRO A 505 6.31 9.34 21.98
C PRO A 505 5.98 10.03 23.33
N ALA A 506 6.99 10.61 24.00
CA ALA A 506 6.87 11.46 25.18
C ALA A 506 7.12 12.97 24.88
N GLU A 507 7.70 13.31 23.74
CA GLU A 507 7.83 14.70 23.28
C GLU A 507 6.59 15.07 22.43
N ILE A 508 5.92 16.17 22.76
CA ILE A 508 4.84 16.73 21.94
C ILE A 508 5.48 17.47 20.76
N LEU A 509 5.11 17.10 19.54
CA LEU A 509 5.54 17.77 18.32
C LEU A 509 4.71 19.03 18.06
N GLN A 510 3.39 18.95 18.21
CA GLN A 510 2.49 20.09 18.07
C GLN A 510 1.16 19.87 18.80
N THR A 511 0.69 20.88 19.55
CA THR A 511 -0.69 20.94 20.08
C THR A 511 -1.62 21.62 19.07
N TYR A 512 -2.79 21.06 18.86
CA TYR A 512 -3.92 21.71 18.18
C TYR A 512 -5.02 22.02 19.19
N GLU A 513 -5.88 22.97 18.84
CA GLU A 513 -7.05 23.41 19.61
C GLU A 513 -8.27 23.49 18.68
N ARG A 514 -9.45 23.14 19.19
CA ARG A 514 -10.67 23.18 18.40
C ARG A 514 -11.25 24.60 18.33
N ARG A 515 -11.41 25.16 17.13
CA ARG A 515 -12.03 26.47 16.89
C ARG A 515 -12.94 26.40 15.68
N GLU A 516 -14.14 26.98 15.78
CA GLU A 516 -15.14 27.03 14.69
C GLU A 516 -15.47 25.64 14.09
N GLY A 517 -15.34 24.59 14.91
CA GLY A 517 -15.55 23.19 14.52
C GLY A 517 -14.28 22.45 14.07
N GLU A 518 -13.24 23.19 13.65
CA GLU A 518 -12.03 22.67 12.99
C GLU A 518 -10.78 22.69 13.89
N TRP A 519 -9.84 21.79 13.61
CA TRP A 519 -8.59 21.64 14.38
C TRP A 519 -7.50 22.61 13.92
N HIS A 520 -7.28 23.65 14.73
CA HIS A 520 -6.32 24.72 14.46
C HIS A 520 -5.03 24.56 15.26
N ARG A 521 -3.89 24.98 14.70
CA ARG A 521 -2.58 24.87 15.36
C ARG A 521 -2.47 25.85 16.54
N ARG A 522 -2.20 25.36 17.76
CA ARG A 522 -2.02 26.19 18.95
C ARG A 522 -0.60 26.77 18.98
N VAL A 523 -0.48 28.09 18.89
CA VAL A 523 0.81 28.80 19.03
C VAL A 523 1.23 28.82 20.50
N ALA A 524 2.50 28.54 20.77
CA ALA A 524 3.06 28.56 22.12
C ALA A 524 3.10 29.98 22.71
N THR A 525 3.16 30.09 24.04
CA THR A 525 3.37 31.38 24.72
C THR A 525 4.73 31.97 24.33
N PRO A 526 4.84 33.30 24.14
CA PRO A 526 6.07 33.95 23.68
C PRO A 526 7.22 33.75 24.69
N LYS A 527 8.25 33.02 24.26
CA LYS A 527 9.50 32.80 25.03
C LYS A 527 10.59 33.84 24.73
N LYS A 528 10.34 34.76 23.80
CA LYS A 528 11.27 35.78 23.30
C LYS A 528 10.80 37.18 23.77
N SER A 529 11.73 38.12 23.90
CA SER A 529 11.37 39.53 24.15
C SER A 529 10.67 40.12 22.92
N LEU A 530 9.78 41.11 23.14
CA LEU A 530 9.10 41.82 22.06
C LEU A 530 10.07 42.33 20.98
N SER A 531 11.20 42.91 21.40
CA SER A 531 12.27 43.36 20.48
C SER A 531 12.76 42.26 19.53
N LYS A 532 13.02 41.05 20.04
CA LYS A 532 13.48 39.93 19.21
C LYS A 532 12.39 39.43 18.26
N LEU A 533 11.14 39.39 18.72
CA LEU A 533 9.99 39.00 17.91
C LEU A 533 9.73 40.00 16.77
N THR A 534 9.86 41.31 17.02
CA THR A 534 9.75 42.33 15.97
C THR A 534 10.87 42.23 14.94
N THR A 535 12.14 42.05 15.37
CA THR A 535 13.25 41.84 14.42
C THR A 535 13.09 40.57 13.60
N GLU A 536 12.59 39.48 14.20
CA GLU A 536 12.30 38.22 13.51
C GLU A 536 11.15 38.37 12.50
N ALA A 537 10.11 39.14 12.85
CA ALA A 537 9.04 39.53 11.93
C ALA A 537 9.56 40.39 10.76
N GLU A 538 10.40 41.38 11.03
CA GLU A 538 11.01 42.23 9.99
C GLU A 538 11.91 41.42 9.04
N GLN A 539 12.66 40.44 9.57
CA GLN A 539 13.46 39.51 8.77
C GLN A 539 12.58 38.64 7.87
N HIS A 540 11.50 38.05 8.38
CA HIS A 540 10.62 37.23 7.54
C HIS A 540 9.85 38.06 6.50
N LEU A 541 9.38 39.27 6.86
CA LEU A 541 8.74 40.21 5.92
C LEU A 541 9.69 40.65 4.80
N ALA A 542 10.98 40.84 5.10
CA ALA A 542 11.99 41.15 4.07
C ALA A 542 12.25 39.99 3.09
N MET A 543 11.96 38.74 3.50
CA MET A 543 12.15 37.54 2.68
C MET A 543 10.92 37.14 1.86
N SER A 544 9.73 37.69 2.12
CA SER A 544 8.47 37.36 1.42
C SER A 544 8.59 37.39 -0.10
N ASP A 545 9.18 38.46 -0.65
CA ASP A 545 9.40 38.62 -2.10
C ASP A 545 10.40 37.61 -2.67
N GLN A 546 11.33 37.10 -1.87
CA GLN A 546 12.24 36.03 -2.29
C GLN A 546 11.50 34.69 -2.37
N TYR A 547 10.71 34.35 -1.35
CA TYR A 547 9.93 33.11 -1.35
C TYR A 547 8.97 33.03 -2.54
N LEU A 548 8.37 34.16 -2.95
CA LEU A 548 7.52 34.23 -4.15
C LEU A 548 8.31 34.07 -5.45
N ARG A 549 9.48 34.72 -5.59
CA ARG A 549 10.36 34.52 -6.76
C ARG A 549 10.83 33.07 -6.89
N GLU A 550 11.20 32.42 -5.77
CA GLU A 550 11.56 31.01 -5.74
C GLU A 550 10.37 30.12 -6.13
N ALA A 551 9.16 30.42 -5.65
CA ALA A 551 7.95 29.67 -6.01
C ALA A 551 7.59 29.79 -7.50
N TRP A 552 7.70 30.99 -8.10
CA TRP A 552 7.49 31.19 -9.54
C TRP A 552 8.58 30.53 -10.39
N GLN A 553 9.83 30.46 -9.92
CA GLN A 553 10.89 29.66 -10.57
C GLN A 553 10.59 28.16 -10.53
N LYS A 554 10.14 27.65 -9.38
CA LYS A 554 9.72 26.25 -9.20
C LYS A 554 8.49 25.92 -10.07
N GLU A 555 7.54 26.84 -10.20
CA GLU A 555 6.39 26.74 -11.13
C GLU A 555 6.85 26.70 -12.60
N ALA A 556 7.73 27.61 -13.02
CA ALA A 556 8.27 27.65 -14.39
C ALA A 556 9.08 26.38 -14.74
N ALA A 557 9.77 25.79 -13.76
CA ALA A 557 10.44 24.50 -13.87
C ALA A 557 9.48 23.29 -13.80
N LYS A 558 8.16 23.52 -13.69
CA LYS A 558 7.10 22.50 -13.56
C LYS A 558 7.24 21.57 -12.34
N HIS A 559 7.76 22.08 -11.23
CA HIS A 559 7.71 21.35 -9.96
C HIS A 559 6.24 21.16 -9.52
N ASN A 560 5.97 20.14 -8.71
CA ASN A 560 4.61 19.80 -8.30
C ASN A 560 3.93 20.89 -7.46
N ALA A 561 2.68 21.19 -7.80
CA ALA A 561 1.83 22.17 -7.13
C ALA A 561 1.82 22.04 -5.61
N SER A 562 1.55 20.85 -5.08
CA SER A 562 1.37 20.64 -3.63
C SER A 562 2.66 20.89 -2.86
N GLY A 563 3.84 20.65 -3.47
CA GLY A 563 5.15 20.97 -2.87
C GLY A 563 5.44 22.48 -2.81
N ILE A 564 5.12 23.23 -3.88
CA ILE A 564 5.27 24.71 -3.90
C ILE A 564 4.29 25.35 -2.92
N VAL A 565 3.05 24.86 -2.89
CA VAL A 565 1.99 25.30 -1.96
C VAL A 565 2.41 25.04 -0.52
N ASP A 566 2.86 23.81 -0.19
CA ASP A 566 3.30 23.48 1.17
C ASP A 566 4.45 24.38 1.64
N GLU A 567 5.39 24.73 0.76
CA GLU A 567 6.50 25.61 1.11
C GLU A 567 6.02 27.05 1.40
N LEU A 568 5.24 27.66 0.51
CA LEU A 568 4.71 29.02 0.70
C LEU A 568 3.75 29.08 1.91
N VAL A 569 2.88 28.10 2.07
CA VAL A 569 1.99 27.97 3.24
C VAL A 569 2.83 27.84 4.51
N THR A 570 3.91 27.04 4.49
CA THR A 570 4.86 26.91 5.62
C THR A 570 5.49 28.24 6.01
N LYS A 571 5.94 29.07 5.04
CA LYS A 571 6.45 30.43 5.36
C LYS A 571 5.36 31.31 5.98
N ALA A 572 4.14 31.25 5.45
CA ALA A 572 3.01 32.00 5.99
C ALA A 572 2.60 31.55 7.41
N ILE A 573 2.80 30.28 7.81
CA ILE A 573 2.60 29.87 9.22
C ILE A 573 3.58 30.58 10.15
N VAL A 574 4.83 30.83 9.72
CA VAL A 574 5.81 31.55 10.54
C VAL A 574 5.39 33.01 10.78
N LEU A 575 4.82 33.66 9.75
CA LEU A 575 4.23 34.99 9.89
C LEU A 575 3.02 34.99 10.85
N ASP A 576 2.15 33.98 10.73
CA ASP A 576 0.99 33.81 11.62
C ASP A 576 1.38 33.51 13.07
N ASP A 577 2.40 32.68 13.31
CA ASP A 577 2.91 32.35 14.64
C ASP A 577 3.49 33.58 15.35
N LEU A 578 4.07 34.53 14.60
CA LEU A 578 4.67 35.74 15.17
C LEU A 578 3.62 36.72 15.66
N ILE A 579 2.43 36.79 15.03
CA ILE A 579 1.34 37.71 15.42
C ILE A 579 0.93 37.54 16.90
N PRO A 580 0.43 36.38 17.37
CA PRO A 580 0.00 36.21 18.76
C PRO A 580 1.18 36.12 19.74
N GLN A 581 2.41 35.93 19.27
CA GLN A 581 3.61 36.07 20.10
C GLN A 581 3.92 37.54 20.36
N ILE A 582 3.85 38.41 19.33
CA ILE A 582 4.04 39.86 19.44
C ILE A 582 2.91 40.50 20.26
N GLU A 583 1.65 40.17 19.96
CA GLU A 583 0.46 40.69 20.66
C GLU A 583 0.44 40.33 22.17
N LYS A 584 1.12 39.24 22.58
CA LYS A 584 1.16 38.74 23.96
C LYS A 584 2.53 38.92 24.64
N ALA A 585 3.52 39.51 23.97
CA ALA A 585 4.84 39.73 24.56
C ALA A 585 4.78 40.84 25.62
N PRO A 586 5.55 40.74 26.72
CA PRO A 586 5.67 41.83 27.69
C PRO A 586 6.13 43.13 27.02
N ASN A 587 5.27 44.16 27.07
CA ASN A 587 5.48 45.45 26.40
C ASN A 587 5.52 46.61 27.43
N PRO A 588 6.52 46.65 28.34
CA PRO A 588 6.58 47.66 29.40
C PRO A 588 6.79 49.08 28.86
N SER A 589 7.26 49.22 27.62
CA SER A 589 7.50 50.50 26.94
C SER A 589 6.31 50.96 26.09
N ALA A 590 5.15 50.27 26.15
CA ALA A 590 3.94 50.59 25.40
C ALA A 590 4.13 50.81 23.89
N ILE A 591 5.06 50.06 23.27
CA ILE A 591 5.39 50.15 21.85
C ILE A 591 4.17 49.77 21.01
N ASN A 592 3.81 50.59 20.01
CA ASN A 592 2.71 50.28 19.10
C ASN A 592 3.10 49.15 18.13
N VAL A 593 2.62 47.94 18.41
CA VAL A 593 2.85 46.75 17.57
C VAL A 593 1.86 46.60 16.39
N GLY A 594 0.82 47.44 16.33
CA GLY A 594 -0.23 47.37 15.31
C GLY A 594 0.30 47.34 13.86
N PRO A 595 1.23 48.23 13.46
CA PRO A 595 1.76 48.26 12.09
C PRO A 595 2.52 46.99 11.69
N VAL A 596 3.31 46.37 12.58
CA VAL A 596 4.01 45.12 12.26
C VAL A 596 3.04 43.94 12.22
N VAL A 597 2.07 43.88 13.14
CA VAL A 597 0.99 42.87 13.10
C VAL A 597 0.17 42.97 11.82
N GLN A 598 -0.16 44.18 11.36
CA GLN A 598 -0.90 44.38 10.11
C GLN A 598 -0.09 43.91 8.89
N ARG A 599 1.21 44.24 8.82
CA ARG A 599 2.11 43.77 7.76
C ARG A 599 2.26 42.24 7.74
N LEU A 600 2.40 41.62 8.91
CA LEU A 600 2.43 40.15 9.04
C LEU A 600 1.16 39.50 8.49
N ARG A 601 -0.03 40.03 8.83
CA ARG A 601 -1.32 39.55 8.30
C ARG A 601 -1.41 39.73 6.79
N GLN A 602 -0.94 40.85 6.25
CA GLN A 602 -0.96 41.15 4.81
C GLN A 602 -0.03 40.24 4.01
N ASP A 603 1.23 40.08 4.41
CA ASP A 603 2.17 39.18 3.72
C ASP A 603 1.78 37.71 3.88
N SER A 604 1.29 37.30 5.06
CA SER A 604 0.79 35.93 5.29
C SER A 604 -0.39 35.59 4.37
N GLN A 605 -1.31 36.53 4.15
CA GLN A 605 -2.39 36.34 3.19
C GLN A 605 -1.89 36.37 1.75
N ARG A 606 -0.95 37.27 1.41
CA ARG A 606 -0.33 37.36 0.07
C ARG A 606 0.33 36.06 -0.34
N LEU A 607 1.23 35.51 0.49
CA LEU A 607 1.92 34.24 0.24
C LEU A 607 0.93 33.09 -0.05
N ARG A 608 -0.26 33.11 0.57
CA ARG A 608 -1.31 32.10 0.34
C ARG A 608 -2.15 32.36 -0.89
N ASN A 609 -2.48 33.62 -1.19
CA ASN A 609 -3.16 33.98 -2.43
C ASN A 609 -2.28 33.62 -3.64
N ASP A 610 -0.98 33.90 -3.58
CA ASP A 610 0.00 33.49 -4.58
C ASP A 610 0.15 31.96 -4.66
N ALA A 611 0.24 31.26 -3.51
CA ALA A 611 0.29 29.79 -3.48
C ALA A 611 -0.94 29.14 -4.13
N GLU A 612 -2.15 29.62 -3.80
CA GLU A 612 -3.39 29.10 -4.37
C GLU A 612 -3.51 29.45 -5.86
N ALA A 613 -3.07 30.65 -6.29
CA ALA A 613 -3.00 31.00 -7.70
C ALA A 613 -2.01 30.09 -8.48
N ILE A 614 -0.88 29.69 -7.88
CA ILE A 614 0.03 28.67 -8.43
C ILE A 614 -0.66 27.29 -8.46
N ARG A 615 -1.37 26.91 -7.39
CA ARG A 615 -2.11 25.64 -7.29
C ARG A 615 -3.13 25.52 -8.43
N ILE A 616 -3.94 26.55 -8.65
CA ILE A 616 -4.94 26.62 -9.73
C ILE A 616 -4.27 26.43 -11.09
N ARG A 617 -3.20 27.18 -11.39
CA ARG A 617 -2.50 27.11 -12.69
C ARG A 617 -1.90 25.72 -12.95
N LEU A 618 -1.25 25.12 -11.96
CA LEU A 618 -0.65 23.79 -12.08
C LEU A 618 -1.68 22.65 -12.00
N PHE A 619 -2.83 22.87 -11.34
CA PHE A 619 -3.94 21.93 -11.33
C PHE A 619 -4.59 21.81 -12.71
N LYS A 620 -4.63 22.91 -13.47
CA LYS A 620 -5.09 22.98 -14.87
C LYS A 620 -4.17 22.31 -15.90
N ASP A 621 -3.00 21.78 -15.54
CA ASP A 621 -2.18 21.01 -16.48
C ASP A 621 -2.89 19.70 -16.90
N LYS A 622 -3.48 19.74 -18.11
CA LYS A 622 -4.15 18.65 -18.84
C LYS A 622 -3.35 17.34 -18.97
N SER A 623 -2.04 17.38 -18.71
CA SER A 623 -1.16 16.20 -18.65
C SER A 623 -1.42 15.33 -17.42
N TYR A 624 -1.93 15.93 -16.34
CA TYR A 624 -2.27 15.28 -15.08
C TYR A 624 -3.78 15.17 -14.92
N LEU A 625 -4.25 14.20 -14.13
CA LEU A 625 -5.66 13.86 -14.02
C LEU A 625 -5.99 13.43 -12.60
N SER A 626 -6.87 14.17 -11.94
CA SER A 626 -7.32 13.91 -10.56
C SER A 626 -8.74 14.46 -10.36
N ALA A 627 -9.56 13.71 -9.61
CA ALA A 627 -10.92 14.10 -9.26
C ALA A 627 -10.88 15.24 -8.25
N ASP A 628 -9.99 15.19 -7.26
CA ASP A 628 -9.83 16.24 -6.26
C ASP A 628 -9.34 17.56 -6.88
N ARG A 629 -8.46 17.51 -7.89
CA ARG A 629 -8.13 18.70 -8.72
C ARG A 629 -9.38 19.29 -9.39
N VAL A 630 -10.23 18.44 -9.98
CA VAL A 630 -11.48 18.89 -10.62
C VAL A 630 -12.48 19.41 -9.58
N VAL A 631 -12.64 18.76 -8.42
CA VAL A 631 -13.52 19.19 -7.32
C VAL A 631 -13.07 20.55 -6.76
N HIS A 632 -11.76 20.74 -6.60
CA HIS A 632 -11.12 21.96 -6.13
C HIS A 632 -11.33 23.12 -7.13
N LEU A 633 -10.97 22.92 -8.39
CA LEU A 633 -11.20 23.92 -9.44
C LEU A 633 -12.69 24.24 -9.63
N ILE A 634 -13.59 23.25 -9.48
CA ILE A 634 -15.04 23.51 -9.46
C ILE A 634 -15.46 24.36 -8.25
N SER A 635 -14.93 24.09 -7.05
CA SER A 635 -15.27 24.87 -5.85
C SER A 635 -14.80 26.33 -5.88
N LEU A 636 -13.84 26.64 -6.76
CA LEU A 636 -13.31 27.98 -7.00
C LEU A 636 -13.88 28.62 -8.29
N ASP A 637 -14.88 27.99 -8.93
CA ASP A 637 -15.50 28.43 -10.19
C ASP A 637 -14.50 28.55 -11.37
N GLU A 638 -13.36 27.84 -11.34
CA GLU A 638 -12.26 27.93 -12.32
C GLU A 638 -12.52 27.13 -13.63
N LEU A 639 -13.56 26.29 -13.65
CA LEU A 639 -13.93 25.46 -14.80
C LEU A 639 -15.25 25.88 -15.44
N ARG A 640 -15.36 25.60 -16.73
CA ARG A 640 -16.60 25.54 -17.50
C ARG A 640 -16.81 24.12 -17.98
N VAL A 641 -18.00 23.57 -17.75
CA VAL A 641 -18.37 22.24 -18.23
C VAL A 641 -19.34 22.37 -19.40
N LYS A 642 -19.21 21.51 -20.41
CA LYS A 642 -20.19 21.39 -21.50
C LYS A 642 -20.41 19.93 -21.84
N ARG A 643 -21.65 19.44 -21.77
CA ARG A 643 -21.98 18.13 -22.35
C ARG A 643 -21.82 18.17 -23.87
N ILE A 644 -20.97 17.30 -24.41
CA ILE A 644 -20.67 17.19 -25.85
C ILE A 644 -21.24 15.91 -26.48
N GLN A 645 -21.55 14.88 -25.69
CA GLN A 645 -22.28 13.68 -26.12
C GLN A 645 -23.35 13.36 -25.09
N ARG A 646 -24.53 12.90 -25.54
CA ARG A 646 -25.65 12.50 -24.67
C ARG A 646 -26.20 11.15 -25.13
N ARG A 647 -26.21 10.17 -24.22
CA ARG A 647 -26.70 8.80 -24.38
C ARG A 647 -26.26 8.17 -25.71
N GLN A 648 -25.00 8.36 -26.08
CA GLN A 648 -24.42 7.73 -27.26
C GLN A 648 -24.36 6.20 -27.02
N PRO A 649 -25.02 5.37 -27.86
CA PRO A 649 -25.00 3.93 -27.66
C PRO A 649 -23.62 3.35 -27.95
N LEU A 650 -23.13 2.51 -27.04
CA LEU A 650 -21.92 1.71 -27.20
C LEU A 650 -22.30 0.22 -27.16
N GLY A 651 -21.46 -0.62 -27.77
CA GLY A 651 -21.65 -2.07 -27.82
C GLY A 651 -22.87 -2.54 -28.62
N LYS A 652 -23.22 -3.82 -28.46
CA LYS A 652 -24.35 -4.51 -29.12
C LYS A 652 -24.85 -5.66 -28.24
N GLY A 653 -26.11 -6.06 -28.41
CA GLY A 653 -26.71 -7.17 -27.66
C GLY A 653 -26.77 -6.89 -26.16
N ALA A 654 -26.46 -7.89 -25.33
CA ALA A 654 -26.43 -7.78 -23.87
C ALA A 654 -25.38 -6.78 -23.34
N ASN A 655 -24.35 -6.48 -24.13
CA ASN A 655 -23.30 -5.50 -23.79
C ASN A 655 -23.60 -4.12 -24.39
N LYS A 656 -24.87 -3.73 -24.49
CA LYS A 656 -25.26 -2.39 -24.93
C LYS A 656 -25.34 -1.46 -23.73
N GLU A 657 -24.62 -0.36 -23.80
CA GLU A 657 -24.61 0.72 -22.79
C GLU A 657 -24.77 2.08 -23.48
N PHE A 658 -24.93 3.14 -22.70
CA PHE A 658 -25.11 4.50 -23.22
C PHE A 658 -24.14 5.48 -22.54
N LEU A 659 -23.46 6.34 -23.30
CA LEU A 659 -22.44 7.28 -22.80
C LEU A 659 -22.93 8.74 -22.88
N ASP A 660 -22.82 9.49 -21.78
CA ASP A 660 -22.70 10.95 -21.82
C ASP A 660 -21.23 11.34 -21.67
N THR A 661 -20.78 12.33 -22.46
CA THR A 661 -19.43 12.90 -22.35
C THR A 661 -19.54 14.39 -22.09
N TYR A 662 -18.86 14.84 -21.04
CA TYR A 662 -18.78 16.22 -20.58
C TYR A 662 -17.35 16.72 -20.78
N LEU A 663 -17.19 17.77 -21.57
CA LEU A 663 -15.94 18.48 -21.76
C LEU A 663 -15.72 19.45 -20.60
N LEU A 664 -14.56 19.33 -19.94
CA LEU A 664 -14.10 20.26 -18.92
C LEU A 664 -13.06 21.20 -19.56
N SER A 665 -13.32 22.50 -19.47
CA SER A 665 -12.45 23.57 -19.96
C SER A 665 -12.11 24.57 -18.85
N ASP A 666 -10.97 25.23 -18.97
CA ASP A 666 -10.68 26.46 -18.22
C ASP A 666 -11.76 27.51 -18.51
N ARG A 667 -12.30 28.16 -17.47
CA ARG A 667 -13.39 29.13 -17.60
C ARG A 667 -12.98 30.45 -18.24
N HIS A 668 -11.72 30.86 -18.06
CA HIS A 668 -11.15 32.15 -18.41
C HIS A 668 -10.49 32.13 -19.79
N THR A 669 -9.70 31.09 -20.09
CA THR A 669 -9.02 30.91 -21.39
C THR A 669 -9.87 30.14 -22.41
N GLY A 670 -10.83 29.33 -21.93
CA GLY A 670 -11.58 28.39 -22.77
C GLY A 670 -10.79 27.15 -23.18
N GLU A 671 -9.54 27.00 -22.73
CA GLU A 671 -8.72 25.83 -23.08
C GLU A 671 -9.41 24.53 -22.63
N ARG A 672 -9.49 23.55 -23.53
CA ARG A 672 -9.99 22.22 -23.22
C ARG A 672 -8.95 21.48 -22.36
N LEU A 673 -9.36 20.93 -21.22
CA LEU A 673 -8.47 20.25 -20.28
C LEU A 673 -8.70 18.73 -20.27
N TRP A 674 -9.92 18.29 -19.98
CA TRP A 674 -10.27 16.87 -19.80
C TRP A 674 -11.69 16.56 -20.29
N GLU A 675 -12.04 15.28 -20.32
CA GLU A 675 -13.42 14.83 -20.55
C GLU A 675 -13.88 13.87 -19.44
N ALA A 676 -15.01 14.19 -18.79
CA ALA A 676 -15.69 13.31 -17.86
C ALA A 676 -16.75 12.48 -18.62
N HIS A 677 -16.70 11.16 -18.45
CA HIS A 677 -17.44 10.17 -19.22
C HIS A 677 -18.35 9.41 -18.24
N PHE A 678 -19.64 9.28 -18.55
CA PHE A 678 -20.63 8.63 -17.69
C PHE A 678 -21.41 7.56 -18.49
N HIS A 679 -21.30 6.31 -18.06
CA HIS A 679 -21.93 5.13 -18.67
C HIS A 679 -23.26 4.80 -17.97
N TYR A 680 -24.30 4.51 -18.74
CA TYR A 680 -25.67 4.23 -18.27
C TYR A 680 -26.19 2.92 -18.86
N PRO A 681 -27.12 2.21 -18.19
CA PRO A 681 -27.67 0.96 -18.70
C PRO A 681 -28.68 1.21 -19.82
N GLU A 682 -29.44 2.30 -19.74
CA GLU A 682 -30.49 2.64 -20.71
C GLU A 682 -30.43 4.11 -21.15
N ALA A 683 -31.07 4.41 -22.29
CA ALA A 683 -31.17 5.78 -22.80
C ALA A 683 -31.99 6.69 -21.87
N GLY A 684 -33.03 6.14 -21.22
CA GLY A 684 -33.96 6.87 -20.36
C GLY A 684 -33.51 7.05 -18.91
N THR A 685 -32.46 6.36 -18.47
CA THR A 685 -31.96 6.43 -17.09
C THR A 685 -31.65 7.88 -16.68
N PRO A 686 -31.98 8.34 -15.46
CA PRO A 686 -31.65 9.71 -15.01
C PRO A 686 -30.13 9.98 -14.98
N ALA A 687 -29.73 11.26 -14.98
CA ALA A 687 -28.31 11.65 -14.99
C ALA A 687 -27.55 11.21 -13.72
N ARG A 688 -28.21 11.17 -12.56
CA ARG A 688 -27.62 10.75 -11.28
C ARG A 688 -27.45 9.24 -11.14
N ASP A 689 -28.04 8.47 -12.06
CA ASP A 689 -28.16 7.01 -12.03
C ASP A 689 -27.37 6.38 -13.18
N PHE A 690 -26.17 6.92 -13.44
CA PHE A 690 -25.17 6.20 -14.22
C PHE A 690 -24.85 4.85 -13.55
N ASN A 691 -24.41 3.87 -14.35
CA ASN A 691 -23.96 2.57 -13.88
C ASN A 691 -23.01 2.77 -12.69
N ASP A 692 -23.09 1.95 -11.64
CA ASP A 692 -22.13 2.06 -10.55
C ASP A 692 -20.71 1.81 -11.10
N ARG A 693 -19.79 2.74 -10.81
CA ARG A 693 -18.44 2.86 -11.40
C ARG A 693 -18.39 3.28 -12.88
N GLY A 694 -19.51 3.68 -13.48
CA GLY A 694 -19.61 4.16 -14.85
C GLY A 694 -19.18 5.61 -15.09
N GLY A 695 -18.91 6.37 -14.03
CA GLY A 695 -18.40 7.75 -14.11
C GLY A 695 -16.89 7.81 -13.92
N HIS A 696 -16.14 8.29 -14.92
CA HIS A 696 -14.68 8.46 -14.85
C HIS A 696 -14.18 9.66 -15.68
N LEU A 697 -12.95 10.10 -15.43
CA LEU A 697 -12.28 11.21 -16.13
C LEU A 697 -11.24 10.67 -17.15
N LYS A 698 -10.98 11.40 -18.25
CA LYS A 698 -9.94 11.11 -19.26
C LYS A 698 -9.21 12.38 -19.72
N THR A 699 -7.94 12.25 -20.12
CA THR A 699 -7.23 13.34 -20.83
C THR A 699 -7.71 13.44 -22.28
N LEU A 700 -7.54 14.60 -22.92
CA LEU A 700 -7.96 14.78 -24.32
C LEU A 700 -7.24 13.86 -25.30
N ASP A 701 -5.97 13.53 -25.05
CA ASP A 701 -5.23 12.63 -25.93
C ASP A 701 -5.68 11.17 -25.73
N GLN A 702 -6.09 10.77 -24.53
CA GLN A 702 -6.78 9.50 -24.30
C GLN A 702 -8.18 9.47 -24.95
N ALA A 703 -8.88 10.59 -25.01
CA ALA A 703 -10.19 10.69 -25.69
C ALA A 703 -10.04 10.59 -27.23
N ARG A 704 -9.00 11.19 -27.80
CA ARG A 704 -8.66 11.08 -29.24
C ARG A 704 -8.12 9.69 -29.61
N LYS A 705 -7.27 9.10 -28.74
CA LYS A 705 -6.77 7.73 -28.88
C LYS A 705 -7.84 6.71 -28.48
N GLY A 706 -8.84 6.52 -29.33
CA GLY A 706 -9.81 5.43 -29.20
C GLY A 706 -9.15 4.05 -29.09
N VAL A 707 -9.90 3.05 -28.61
CA VAL A 707 -9.42 1.70 -28.19
C VAL A 707 -8.41 1.04 -29.14
N SER A 708 -8.55 1.26 -30.45
CA SER A 708 -7.63 0.79 -31.50
C SER A 708 -6.19 1.28 -31.37
N SER A 709 -5.95 2.41 -30.68
CA SER A 709 -4.59 2.93 -30.42
C SER A 709 -3.97 2.32 -29.17
N GLN A 710 -4.77 2.02 -28.13
CA GLN A 710 -4.29 1.42 -26.89
C GLN A 710 -3.63 0.07 -27.18
N ARG A 711 -4.31 -0.79 -27.96
CA ARG A 711 -3.79 -2.08 -28.42
C ARG A 711 -2.43 -2.01 -29.12
N ARG A 712 -2.11 -0.91 -29.82
CA ARG A 712 -0.83 -0.76 -30.55
C ARG A 712 0.31 -0.28 -29.66
N ASP A 713 0.02 0.59 -28.68
CA ASP A 713 1.00 0.96 -27.66
C ASP A 713 1.28 -0.22 -26.71
N GLU A 714 0.27 -1.08 -26.44
CA GLU A 714 0.39 -2.36 -25.71
C GLU A 714 1.20 -3.41 -26.50
N GLN A 715 0.91 -3.61 -27.79
CA GLN A 715 1.68 -4.49 -28.69
C GLN A 715 3.14 -4.06 -28.89
N ALA A 716 3.50 -2.82 -28.53
CA ALA A 716 4.85 -2.28 -28.66
C ALA A 716 5.71 -2.42 -27.38
N GLY A 717 5.22 -3.10 -26.34
CA GLY A 717 5.98 -3.37 -25.10
C GLY A 717 6.36 -2.12 -24.30
N ARG A 718 5.72 -0.98 -24.57
CA ARG A 718 6.03 0.29 -23.89
C ARG A 718 5.45 0.30 -22.47
N PRO A 719 6.14 0.88 -21.48
CA PRO A 719 5.63 0.98 -20.11
C PRO A 719 4.31 1.75 -20.11
N HIS A 720 3.23 1.02 -19.87
CA HIS A 720 1.87 1.55 -19.92
C HIS A 720 1.63 2.42 -18.68
N VAL A 721 1.67 3.74 -18.86
CA VAL A 721 1.05 4.68 -17.91
C VAL A 721 -0.39 4.21 -17.70
N ALA A 722 -0.72 3.79 -16.49
CA ALA A 722 -2.05 3.27 -16.17
C ALA A 722 -3.12 4.22 -16.70
N ILE A 723 -4.10 3.72 -17.45
CA ILE A 723 -5.27 4.51 -17.84
C ILE A 723 -6.01 4.84 -16.55
N TRP A 724 -5.72 6.02 -15.99
CA TRP A 724 -6.31 6.57 -14.77
C TRP A 724 -7.81 6.82 -14.95
N ARG A 725 -8.59 5.74 -14.91
CA ARG A 725 -10.05 5.77 -14.77
C ARG A 725 -10.38 6.07 -13.31
N LEU A 726 -10.06 7.27 -12.88
CA LEU A 726 -10.41 7.71 -11.53
C LEU A 726 -11.93 7.85 -11.46
N THR A 727 -12.55 6.99 -10.65
CA THR A 727 -14.01 6.90 -10.50
C THR A 727 -14.53 8.19 -9.87
N LEU A 728 -15.47 8.85 -10.52
CA LEU A 728 -16.12 10.06 -10.00
C LEU A 728 -17.25 9.65 -9.05
N ASP A 729 -17.21 10.15 -7.80
CA ASP A 729 -18.30 9.93 -6.85
C ASP A 729 -19.59 10.65 -7.31
N ARG A 730 -20.75 10.23 -6.80
CA ARG A 730 -22.04 10.82 -7.23
C ARG A 730 -22.16 12.31 -6.87
N LYS A 731 -21.38 12.83 -5.91
CA LYS A 731 -21.32 14.27 -5.55
C LYS A 731 -20.52 15.09 -6.57
N THR A 732 -19.37 14.60 -7.00
CA THR A 732 -18.54 15.21 -8.06
C THR A 732 -19.24 15.12 -9.41
N ALA A 733 -19.88 13.99 -9.70
CA ALA A 733 -20.75 13.83 -10.87
C ALA A 733 -21.87 14.89 -10.87
N GLN A 734 -22.57 15.08 -9.75
CA GLN A 734 -23.61 16.11 -9.63
C GLN A 734 -23.03 17.52 -9.89
N LYS A 735 -21.92 17.89 -9.26
CA LYS A 735 -21.22 19.16 -9.51
C LYS A 735 -20.89 19.39 -11.00
N ILE A 736 -20.48 18.34 -11.71
CA ILE A 736 -20.19 18.37 -13.16
C ILE A 736 -21.48 18.51 -13.99
N PHE A 737 -22.60 17.95 -13.53
CA PHE A 737 -23.91 18.12 -14.18
C PHE A 737 -24.50 19.52 -13.96
N ASP A 738 -24.35 20.07 -12.75
CA ASP A 738 -24.82 21.40 -12.38
C ASP A 738 -24.13 22.49 -13.22
N LEU A 739 -22.80 22.39 -13.37
CA LEU A 739 -21.99 23.29 -14.22
C LEU A 739 -22.19 23.11 -15.74
N ALA A 740 -22.99 22.13 -16.16
CA ALA A 740 -23.25 21.79 -17.57
C ALA A 740 -24.72 21.94 -17.97
N SER A 741 -25.53 22.56 -17.10
CA SER A 741 -26.97 22.82 -17.27
C SER A 741 -27.21 24.26 -17.73
#